data_AF-A0A0C1TQ93-F1
#
_entry.id   AF-A0A0C1TQ93-F1
#
_cell.length_a   1.000
_cell.length_b   1.000
_cell.length_c   1.000
_cell.angle_alpha   90.00
_cell.angle_beta   90.00
_cell.angle_gamma   90.00
#
_symmetry.space_group_name_H-M   'P 1'
#
loop_
_entity.id
_entity.type
_entity.pdbx_description
1 polymer ?
#
loop_
_entity_poly.entity_id
_entity_poly.type
_entity_poly.pdbx_seq_one_letter_code
_entity_poly.pdbx_strand_id
1 'polypeptide(L)'
;MSRKATRYSAVLAASLFAAALAGCGSENKEGSIGTGPGGVATVGDTACVQCHSAVTEALTGESIITQYQKSSPHNRADLGCESCHGGGAQHNGVGPIPFAHPDANRCADCHDGTTAVATNSNTAFAGSRHNTQSVRDSANCKRCHSHEGAILSNIYGLTGDNATITNVDYINRVPLASNYTQISCATCHEHGGGLRTIKAIDGSGNLVNWDPNNNRRIDQFDLCTSCHTLYNYNGTQLLAGGNPLNGVATGVSLHAATSTRWYGVLATTHFDNYSTGPQAGAGASGTNTKIEGYVLRRTGANPCFDCHGHESKTNTRNEASRGPTIHTDWAQSGHGGGLLTAKYAAVAGKSGTAAVTAALNAYVDDATAVAWTHYNWDASSRGSCQRCHTATGAANFMSNPATYKADGSGNNFSHLQGWNATNGSKQNELLYCWGCHTNAGTGELRKPGAITENYAGVNNAGTGTTGTSVTVSYPDIAGSNVCMTCHLGRQIGENIKTITDADGVLGFVNSHYLAAGGQLFGKTGYEYATRSYANPAFFAHDKIGTAAAPGTGSNGPCAGCHMSTPNSHSFLPVTKDSAGAVTAITSTACATCHSGTFALTPEGLTAEEEEYVASLEALKAALAGKGILFFNAHPYFYIDTNSNGIADPGEIVSSNAFTNWAGVYGLALWKDVMGAAFNANLLIHDPGGYAHNRFYSKRLIWDSIDFIYDGVLNNDVAAAIDAQVTATRLDSATATAAKAYLGTTRP
;
A
#
# COMPACT_ATOMS: atom_id res chain seq x y z
N MET A 1 57.33 5.70 -72.40
CA MET A 1 56.92 5.67 -70.98
C MET A 1 56.88 7.11 -70.49
N SER A 2 55.68 7.69 -70.41
CA SER A 2 55.50 9.15 -70.26
C SER A 2 54.90 9.48 -68.89
N ARG A 3 55.51 10.47 -68.22
CA ARG A 3 55.34 10.96 -66.83
C ARG A 3 53.93 11.48 -66.45
N LYS A 4 52.86 11.07 -67.15
CA LYS A 4 51.49 11.54 -66.87
C LYS A 4 50.63 10.57 -66.04
N ALA A 5 50.96 9.28 -65.97
CA ALA A 5 50.17 8.31 -65.19
C ALA A 5 50.41 8.39 -63.66
N THR A 6 51.60 8.82 -63.23
CA THR A 6 51.97 8.82 -61.79
C THR A 6 51.43 10.01 -61.00
N ARG A 7 50.91 11.06 -61.67
CA ARG A 7 50.39 12.25 -60.98
C ARG A 7 48.91 12.15 -60.60
N TYR A 8 48.14 11.29 -61.25
CA TYR A 8 46.72 11.10 -60.91
C TYR A 8 46.49 10.08 -59.79
N SER A 9 47.35 9.06 -59.66
CA SER A 9 47.24 8.09 -58.55
C SER A 9 47.66 8.66 -57.19
N ALA A 10 48.62 9.59 -57.16
CA ALA A 10 49.05 10.24 -55.91
C ALA A 10 48.02 11.27 -55.41
N VAL A 11 47.35 11.98 -56.31
CA VAL A 11 46.31 12.97 -55.95
C VAL A 11 45.01 12.27 -55.53
N LEU A 12 44.64 11.14 -56.15
CA LEU A 12 43.48 10.35 -55.74
C LEU A 12 43.71 9.62 -54.40
N ALA A 13 44.92 9.09 -54.16
CA ALA A 13 45.27 8.48 -52.88
C ALA A 13 45.38 9.52 -51.74
N ALA A 14 45.88 10.74 -52.02
CA ALA A 14 45.93 11.82 -51.05
C ALA A 14 44.54 12.43 -50.75
N SER A 15 43.62 12.44 -51.71
CA SER A 15 42.24 12.92 -51.49
C SER A 15 41.33 11.88 -50.82
N LEU A 16 41.58 10.58 -51.02
CA LEU A 16 40.93 9.50 -50.25
C LEU A 16 41.45 9.42 -48.81
N PHE A 17 42.73 9.73 -48.55
CA PHE A 17 43.23 9.90 -47.18
C PHE A 17 42.72 11.20 -46.52
N ALA A 18 42.59 12.30 -47.27
CA ALA A 18 42.02 13.54 -46.75
C ALA A 18 40.53 13.43 -46.41
N ALA A 19 39.75 12.63 -47.15
CA ALA A 19 38.34 12.37 -46.83
C ALA A 19 38.16 11.50 -45.57
N ALA A 20 39.13 10.64 -45.23
CA ALA A 20 39.15 9.89 -43.97
C ALA A 20 39.63 10.72 -42.76
N LEU A 21 40.30 11.86 -43.01
CA LEU A 21 40.79 12.80 -41.98
C LEU A 21 39.97 14.10 -41.90
N ALA A 22 39.05 14.35 -42.83
CA ALA A 22 38.17 15.52 -42.85
C ALA A 22 37.14 15.54 -41.69
N GLY A 23 37.09 14.50 -40.87
CA GLY A 23 36.38 14.49 -39.58
C GLY A 23 37.18 15.09 -38.40
N CYS A 24 38.45 15.44 -38.57
CA CYS A 24 39.32 15.96 -37.49
C CYS A 24 40.03 17.27 -37.85
N GLY A 25 39.35 18.20 -38.53
CA GLY A 25 39.85 19.55 -38.81
C GLY A 25 39.64 20.51 -37.63
N SER A 26 40.70 21.17 -37.19
CA SER A 26 40.83 21.99 -35.97
C SER A 26 40.08 23.34 -35.96
N GLU A 27 39.09 23.55 -36.84
CA GLU A 27 38.44 24.87 -37.00
C GLU A 27 37.11 24.99 -36.23
N ASN A 28 36.64 23.91 -35.58
CA ASN A 28 35.46 23.90 -34.71
C ASN A 28 35.81 23.72 -33.21
N LYS A 29 37.07 23.98 -32.82
CA LYS A 29 37.54 23.74 -31.44
C LYS A 29 36.87 24.62 -30.37
N GLU A 30 36.17 25.67 -30.79
CA GLU A 30 35.28 26.44 -29.92
C GLU A 30 33.84 26.04 -30.21
N GLY A 31 33.42 24.90 -29.65
CA GLY A 31 32.00 24.65 -29.51
C GLY A 31 31.36 25.78 -28.69
N SER A 32 30.06 25.97 -28.86
CA SER A 32 29.26 26.97 -28.14
C SER A 32 29.62 26.95 -26.64
N ILE A 33 29.75 28.13 -26.01
CA ILE A 33 30.02 28.29 -24.58
C ILE A 33 29.19 27.27 -23.79
N GLY A 34 29.89 26.41 -23.05
CA GLY A 34 29.42 25.07 -22.68
C GLY A 34 28.15 25.03 -21.83
N THR A 35 27.12 24.40 -22.38
CA THR A 35 25.88 24.04 -21.65
C THR A 35 25.96 22.61 -21.06
N GLY A 36 27.07 21.89 -21.24
CA GLY A 36 27.26 20.53 -20.75
C GLY A 36 27.82 20.44 -19.31
N PRO A 37 27.74 19.27 -18.66
CA PRO A 37 28.32 19.03 -17.34
C PRO A 37 29.81 19.38 -17.30
N GLY A 38 30.23 20.21 -16.34
CA GLY A 38 31.61 20.70 -16.22
C GLY A 38 31.94 21.94 -17.04
N GLY A 39 30.97 22.54 -17.76
CA GLY A 39 31.15 23.82 -18.47
C GLY A 39 31.96 23.73 -19.77
N VAL A 40 32.11 22.53 -20.32
CA VAL A 40 32.91 22.25 -21.52
C VAL A 40 31.98 22.02 -22.72
N ALA A 41 32.44 22.41 -23.93
CA ALA A 41 31.69 22.22 -25.17
C ALA A 41 31.42 20.74 -25.50
N THR A 42 30.27 20.48 -26.12
CA THR A 42 29.76 19.16 -26.54
C THR A 42 29.90 18.94 -28.04
N VAL A 43 30.15 17.70 -28.50
CA VAL A 43 30.25 17.33 -29.94
C VAL A 43 29.00 16.64 -30.50
N GLY A 44 28.09 16.20 -29.64
CA GLY A 44 26.83 15.54 -29.98
C GLY A 44 26.95 14.03 -30.17
N ASP A 45 25.84 13.33 -29.90
CA ASP A 45 25.77 11.85 -29.87
C ASP A 45 26.16 11.18 -31.20
N THR A 46 25.93 11.82 -32.35
CA THR A 46 26.31 11.28 -33.66
C THR A 46 27.82 10.99 -33.74
N ALA A 47 28.65 11.91 -33.24
CA ALA A 47 30.10 11.73 -33.23
C ALA A 47 30.50 10.62 -32.25
N CYS A 48 29.87 10.56 -31.08
CA CYS A 48 30.09 9.51 -30.09
C CYS A 48 29.77 8.13 -30.69
N VAL A 49 28.60 7.96 -31.33
CA VAL A 49 28.18 6.70 -31.96
C VAL A 49 29.16 6.26 -33.05
N GLN A 50 29.67 7.20 -33.86
CA GLN A 50 30.64 6.87 -34.91
C GLN A 50 31.95 6.29 -34.33
N CYS A 51 32.54 6.98 -33.36
CA CYS A 51 33.81 6.56 -32.75
C CYS A 51 33.66 5.33 -31.84
N HIS A 52 32.54 5.21 -31.12
CA HIS A 52 32.30 4.13 -30.16
C HIS A 52 31.50 2.95 -30.73
N SER A 53 31.18 2.94 -32.01
CA SER A 53 30.42 1.86 -32.67
C SER A 53 31.02 0.47 -32.46
N ALA A 54 32.34 0.36 -32.37
CA ALA A 54 33.07 -0.89 -32.14
C ALA A 54 33.36 -1.20 -30.66
N VAL A 55 33.00 -0.30 -29.74
CA VAL A 55 33.25 -0.50 -28.30
C VAL A 55 32.22 -1.48 -27.76
N THR A 56 32.72 -2.50 -27.06
CA THR A 56 31.91 -3.55 -26.46
C THR A 56 32.08 -3.56 -24.95
N GLU A 57 31.03 -3.96 -24.24
CA GLU A 57 31.10 -4.25 -22.82
C GLU A 57 31.99 -5.47 -22.60
N ALA A 58 33.04 -5.33 -21.78
CA ALA A 58 34.05 -6.37 -21.58
C ALA A 58 33.48 -7.71 -21.09
N LEU A 59 32.37 -7.68 -20.33
CA LEU A 59 31.78 -8.87 -19.74
C LEU A 59 30.89 -9.64 -20.72
N THR A 60 30.10 -8.94 -21.52
CA THR A 60 29.07 -9.55 -22.40
C THR A 60 29.49 -9.61 -23.87
N GLY A 61 30.46 -8.79 -24.27
CA GLY A 61 30.84 -8.58 -25.66
C GLY A 61 29.80 -7.81 -26.49
N GLU A 62 28.70 -7.34 -25.87
CA GLU A 62 27.67 -6.57 -26.57
C GLU A 62 28.14 -5.13 -26.81
N SER A 63 27.78 -4.56 -27.96
CA SER A 63 28.09 -3.15 -28.27
C SER A 63 27.40 -2.22 -27.27
N ILE A 64 28.17 -1.28 -26.70
CA ILE A 64 27.64 -0.29 -25.76
C ILE A 64 26.63 0.65 -26.44
N ILE A 65 26.81 0.89 -27.75
CA ILE A 65 25.88 1.68 -28.55
C ILE A 65 24.58 0.91 -28.76
N THR A 66 24.66 -0.39 -29.02
CA THR A 66 23.46 -1.23 -29.11
C THR A 66 22.70 -1.25 -27.79
N GLN A 67 23.37 -1.41 -26.65
CA GLN A 67 22.73 -1.34 -25.32
C GLN A 67 22.02 0.01 -25.12
N TYR A 68 22.73 1.11 -25.35
CA TYR A 68 22.17 2.46 -25.23
C TYR A 68 20.93 2.66 -26.12
N GLN A 69 21.02 2.30 -27.39
CA GLN A 69 19.92 2.51 -28.35
C GLN A 69 18.73 1.58 -28.09
N LYS A 70 18.97 0.38 -27.59
CA LYS A 70 17.96 -0.66 -27.35
C LYS A 70 17.06 -0.34 -26.15
N SER A 71 17.63 0.12 -25.04
CA SER A 71 16.88 0.16 -23.76
C SER A 71 17.13 1.39 -22.89
N SER A 72 18.04 2.29 -23.25
CA SER A 72 18.37 3.44 -22.41
C SER A 72 17.17 4.38 -22.25
N PRO A 73 16.72 4.67 -21.01
CA PRO A 73 15.73 5.71 -20.77
C PRO A 73 16.30 7.11 -21.07
N HIS A 74 17.61 7.24 -21.20
CA HIS A 74 18.33 8.47 -21.51
C HIS A 74 18.56 8.68 -23.00
N ASN A 75 18.19 7.73 -23.87
CA ASN A 75 18.24 7.92 -25.33
C ASN A 75 17.06 8.77 -25.80
N ARG A 76 17.14 10.09 -25.60
CA ARG A 76 16.09 11.07 -25.90
C ARG A 76 16.71 12.37 -26.41
N ALA A 77 15.93 13.23 -27.05
CA ALA A 77 16.49 14.43 -27.70
C ALA A 77 17.18 15.42 -26.72
N ASP A 78 16.78 15.41 -25.46
CA ASP A 78 17.27 16.28 -24.37
C ASP A 78 18.41 15.67 -23.53
N LEU A 79 18.72 14.39 -23.70
CA LEU A 79 19.79 13.69 -22.98
C LEU A 79 20.63 12.83 -23.95
N GLY A 80 21.94 12.84 -23.76
CA GLY A 80 22.86 12.14 -24.66
C GLY A 80 24.01 11.48 -23.93
N CYS A 81 24.94 10.92 -24.70
CA CYS A 81 26.18 10.34 -24.20
C CYS A 81 26.93 11.35 -23.30
N GLU A 82 27.02 12.60 -23.75
CA GLU A 82 27.73 13.68 -23.06
C GLU A 82 26.98 14.20 -21.82
N SER A 83 25.71 13.83 -21.61
CA SER A 83 25.01 14.09 -20.35
C SER A 83 25.58 13.26 -19.21
N CYS A 84 26.03 12.04 -19.48
CA CYS A 84 26.64 11.18 -18.47
C CYS A 84 28.17 11.38 -18.42
N HIS A 85 28.80 11.41 -19.59
CA HIS A 85 30.26 11.45 -19.74
C HIS A 85 30.88 12.86 -19.62
N GLY A 86 30.04 13.90 -19.69
CA GLY A 86 30.45 15.30 -19.76
C GLY A 86 30.88 15.71 -21.17
N GLY A 87 30.90 17.02 -21.41
CA GLY A 87 31.60 17.58 -22.57
C GLY A 87 33.11 17.50 -22.36
N GLY A 88 33.91 17.54 -23.43
CA GLY A 88 35.36 17.35 -23.29
C GLY A 88 36.13 17.71 -24.55
N ALA A 89 37.20 18.46 -24.39
CA ALA A 89 38.04 18.82 -25.53
C ALA A 89 38.85 17.63 -26.08
N GLN A 90 38.88 16.44 -25.45
CA GLN A 90 39.41 15.19 -26.06
C GLN A 90 38.56 14.68 -27.21
N HIS A 91 37.26 15.00 -27.24
CA HIS A 91 36.42 14.83 -28.42
C HIS A 91 36.85 15.78 -29.57
N ASN A 92 37.70 16.77 -29.28
CA ASN A 92 38.27 17.78 -30.18
C ASN A 92 39.83 17.84 -30.15
N GLY A 93 40.52 16.88 -29.52
CA GLY A 93 41.99 16.79 -29.44
C GLY A 93 42.76 17.58 -28.35
N VAL A 94 42.16 18.02 -27.23
CA VAL A 94 42.87 18.68 -26.08
C VAL A 94 42.26 18.26 -24.70
N GLY A 95 43.06 17.82 -23.72
CA GLY A 95 42.62 17.56 -22.32
C GLY A 95 41.72 16.32 -22.10
N PRO A 96 41.54 15.82 -20.86
CA PRO A 96 40.79 14.58 -20.58
C PRO A 96 39.25 14.72 -20.65
N ILE A 97 38.52 13.67 -21.05
CA ILE A 97 37.06 13.56 -20.86
C ILE A 97 36.76 13.56 -19.34
N PRO A 98 35.86 14.43 -18.83
CA PRO A 98 35.62 14.57 -17.39
C PRO A 98 35.17 13.28 -16.70
N PHE A 99 34.25 12.53 -17.32
CA PHE A 99 33.69 11.30 -16.77
C PHE A 99 33.78 10.16 -17.79
N ALA A 100 35.01 9.72 -18.12
CA ALA A 100 35.22 8.60 -19.04
C ALA A 100 34.49 7.31 -18.58
N HIS A 101 34.40 7.10 -17.27
CA HIS A 101 33.65 6.01 -16.64
C HIS A 101 32.70 6.58 -15.58
N PRO A 102 31.45 6.94 -15.96
CA PRO A 102 30.43 7.38 -15.02
C PRO A 102 30.22 6.33 -13.94
N ASP A 103 30.44 6.73 -12.68
CA ASP A 103 30.22 5.89 -11.52
C ASP A 103 28.81 6.12 -10.94
N ALA A 104 28.50 5.44 -9.83
CA ALA A 104 27.21 5.62 -9.15
C ALA A 104 26.99 7.06 -8.66
N ASN A 105 28.05 7.82 -8.36
CA ASN A 105 27.93 9.23 -7.95
C ASN A 105 27.46 10.08 -9.13
N ARG A 106 27.96 9.80 -10.34
CA ARG A 106 27.49 10.49 -11.54
C ARG A 106 26.01 10.25 -11.80
N CYS A 107 25.51 9.03 -11.55
CA CYS A 107 24.07 8.76 -11.60
C CYS A 107 23.33 9.55 -10.52
N ALA A 108 23.89 9.61 -9.31
CA ALA A 108 23.29 10.28 -8.16
C ALA A 108 23.09 11.78 -8.34
N ASP A 109 23.87 12.44 -9.22
CA ASP A 109 23.70 13.87 -9.55
C ASP A 109 22.27 14.20 -10.05
N CYS A 110 21.60 13.21 -10.66
CA CYS A 110 20.20 13.33 -11.08
C CYS A 110 19.28 12.36 -10.32
N HIS A 111 19.76 11.16 -9.99
CA HIS A 111 19.01 10.13 -9.26
C HIS A 111 19.16 10.28 -7.73
N ASP A 112 18.93 11.51 -7.25
CA ASP A 112 18.97 11.90 -5.84
C ASP A 112 17.60 11.74 -5.14
N GLY A 113 16.56 11.33 -5.89
CA GLY A 113 15.18 11.27 -5.42
C GLY A 113 14.41 12.60 -5.52
N THR A 114 15.02 13.66 -6.04
CA THR A 114 14.41 14.99 -6.23
C THR A 114 14.44 15.45 -7.69
N THR A 115 15.57 15.30 -8.39
CA THR A 115 15.76 15.73 -9.78
C THR A 115 15.17 14.72 -10.76
N ALA A 116 15.52 13.44 -10.59
CA ALA A 116 14.87 12.29 -11.22
C ALA A 116 14.16 11.48 -10.14
N VAL A 117 12.92 11.88 -9.84
CA VAL A 117 12.07 11.35 -8.74
C VAL A 117 11.89 9.83 -8.76
N ALA A 118 12.14 9.17 -9.91
CA ALA A 118 11.99 7.74 -10.04
C ALA A 118 12.97 6.93 -9.16
N THR A 119 14.14 7.46 -8.77
CA THR A 119 15.12 6.70 -7.97
C THR A 119 16.03 7.62 -7.14
N ASN A 120 16.20 7.31 -5.84
CA ASN A 120 17.31 7.80 -5.00
C ASN A 120 18.45 6.76 -5.00
N SER A 121 18.84 6.32 -6.20
CA SER A 121 19.46 5.02 -6.44
C SER A 121 20.71 4.81 -5.60
N ASN A 122 21.59 5.81 -5.46
CA ASN A 122 22.89 5.60 -4.81
C ASN A 122 22.77 5.33 -3.30
N THR A 123 22.08 6.18 -2.53
CA THR A 123 21.99 6.01 -1.07
C THR A 123 21.17 4.77 -0.68
N ALA A 124 20.02 4.57 -1.35
CA ALA A 124 19.15 3.43 -1.07
C ALA A 124 19.82 2.11 -1.47
N PHE A 125 20.43 2.05 -2.67
CA PHE A 125 21.15 0.89 -3.12
C PHE A 125 22.39 0.61 -2.26
N ALA A 126 23.17 1.64 -1.90
CA ALA A 126 24.40 1.47 -1.12
C ALA A 126 24.16 0.73 0.20
N GLY A 127 23.05 1.05 0.88
CA GLY A 127 22.63 0.38 2.10
C GLY A 127 21.94 -0.97 1.88
N SER A 128 21.54 -1.31 0.65
CA SER A 128 20.71 -2.48 0.34
C SER A 128 21.42 -3.81 0.59
N ARG A 129 20.65 -4.90 0.68
CA ARG A 129 21.22 -6.26 0.75
C ARG A 129 21.88 -6.69 -0.55
N HIS A 130 21.47 -6.13 -1.69
CA HIS A 130 22.14 -6.38 -2.97
C HIS A 130 23.56 -5.81 -2.95
N ASN A 131 23.77 -4.59 -2.44
CA ASN A 131 25.08 -3.96 -2.37
C ASN A 131 25.92 -4.37 -1.14
N THR A 132 25.37 -5.05 -0.14
CA THR A 132 26.12 -5.38 1.10
C THR A 132 26.30 -6.88 1.33
N GLN A 133 25.74 -7.72 0.47
CA GLN A 133 25.93 -9.17 0.57
C GLN A 133 27.33 -9.61 0.16
N SER A 134 27.85 -10.62 0.83
CA SER A 134 29.09 -11.30 0.44
C SER A 134 28.89 -12.07 -0.86
N VAL A 135 29.91 -12.04 -1.73
CA VAL A 135 30.02 -12.98 -2.85
C VAL A 135 30.01 -14.42 -2.32
N ARG A 136 29.30 -15.31 -3.02
CA ARG A 136 29.19 -16.73 -2.66
C ARG A 136 30.07 -17.57 -3.58
N ASP A 137 30.54 -18.73 -3.11
CA ASP A 137 31.57 -19.49 -3.83
C ASP A 137 31.05 -20.52 -4.84
N SER A 138 29.85 -21.07 -4.64
CA SER A 138 29.28 -22.07 -5.56
C SER A 138 28.70 -21.44 -6.81
N ALA A 139 28.80 -22.13 -7.96
CA ALA A 139 28.32 -21.64 -9.26
C ALA A 139 26.85 -21.19 -9.21
N ASN A 140 25.99 -22.00 -8.59
CA ASN A 140 24.56 -21.71 -8.48
C ASN A 140 24.26 -20.49 -7.60
N CYS A 141 25.12 -20.20 -6.62
CA CYS A 141 24.95 -19.03 -5.76
C CYS A 141 25.57 -17.77 -6.39
N LYS A 142 26.71 -17.89 -7.10
CA LYS A 142 27.36 -16.78 -7.82
C LYS A 142 26.42 -16.08 -8.78
N ARG A 143 25.55 -16.87 -9.42
CA ARG A 143 24.44 -16.38 -10.24
C ARG A 143 23.63 -15.25 -9.60
N CYS A 144 23.32 -15.33 -8.30
CA CYS A 144 22.46 -14.33 -7.66
C CYS A 144 23.22 -13.44 -6.66
N HIS A 145 24.46 -13.81 -6.33
CA HIS A 145 25.25 -13.18 -5.28
C HIS A 145 26.56 -12.55 -5.78
N SER A 146 26.70 -12.35 -7.09
CA SER A 146 27.82 -11.59 -7.68
C SER A 146 27.39 -10.87 -8.95
N HIS A 147 28.07 -9.78 -9.28
CA HIS A 147 27.82 -9.00 -10.49
C HIS A 147 28.02 -9.82 -11.77
N GLU A 148 29.19 -10.43 -11.93
CA GLU A 148 29.58 -11.20 -13.11
C GLU A 148 28.74 -12.46 -13.24
N GLY A 149 28.52 -13.16 -12.12
CA GLY A 149 27.71 -14.37 -12.11
C GLY A 149 26.27 -14.11 -12.54
N ALA A 150 25.66 -13.01 -12.10
CA ALA A 150 24.29 -12.66 -12.48
C ALA A 150 24.17 -12.34 -13.97
N ILE A 151 25.03 -11.47 -14.49
CA ILE A 151 24.98 -11.08 -15.90
C ILE A 151 25.21 -12.28 -16.81
N LEU A 152 26.28 -13.04 -16.56
CA LEU A 152 26.65 -14.17 -17.40
C LEU A 152 25.61 -15.29 -17.34
N SER A 153 25.11 -15.63 -16.14
CA SER A 153 24.05 -16.64 -16.03
C SER A 153 22.78 -16.22 -16.76
N ASN A 154 22.42 -14.93 -16.69
CA ASN A 154 21.23 -14.40 -17.36
C ASN A 154 21.34 -14.45 -18.88
N ILE A 155 22.48 -14.11 -19.49
CA ILE A 155 22.62 -14.14 -20.96
C ILE A 155 22.76 -15.56 -21.53
N TYR A 156 23.31 -16.49 -20.74
CA TYR A 156 23.47 -17.91 -21.14
C TYR A 156 22.27 -18.79 -20.75
N GLY A 157 21.23 -18.21 -20.18
CA GLY A 157 19.96 -18.90 -19.94
C GLY A 157 19.94 -19.82 -18.73
N LEU A 158 20.92 -19.71 -17.84
CA LEU A 158 20.89 -20.39 -16.55
C LEU A 158 19.89 -19.66 -15.64
N THR A 159 18.60 -19.66 -15.97
CA THR A 159 17.52 -18.96 -15.26
C THR A 159 16.27 -19.83 -15.24
N GLY A 160 15.61 -19.92 -14.09
CA GLY A 160 14.35 -20.65 -13.95
C GLY A 160 14.30 -21.50 -12.70
N ASP A 161 13.79 -22.71 -12.85
CA ASP A 161 13.60 -23.64 -11.75
C ASP A 161 14.94 -24.24 -11.26
N ASN A 162 14.85 -25.03 -10.18
CA ASN A 162 16.00 -25.72 -9.61
C ASN A 162 16.65 -26.69 -10.60
N ALA A 163 15.87 -27.36 -11.47
CA ALA A 163 16.42 -28.33 -12.41
C ALA A 163 17.31 -27.66 -13.46
N THR A 164 16.89 -26.51 -13.98
CA THR A 164 17.69 -25.70 -14.91
C THR A 164 18.93 -25.15 -14.23
N ILE A 165 18.80 -24.55 -13.03
CA ILE A 165 19.93 -23.88 -12.36
C ILE A 165 20.99 -24.86 -11.84
N THR A 166 20.61 -26.10 -11.53
CA THR A 166 21.54 -27.13 -11.02
C THR A 166 22.09 -28.05 -12.11
N ASN A 167 21.65 -27.89 -13.36
CA ASN A 167 22.12 -28.71 -14.47
C ASN A 167 23.58 -28.37 -14.81
N VAL A 168 24.47 -29.35 -14.65
CA VAL A 168 25.91 -29.21 -14.89
C VAL A 168 26.26 -28.81 -16.32
N ASP A 169 25.52 -29.31 -17.32
CA ASP A 169 25.76 -28.97 -18.72
C ASP A 169 25.42 -27.50 -18.98
N TYR A 170 24.38 -26.98 -18.34
CA TYR A 170 23.98 -25.58 -18.47
C TYR A 170 24.91 -24.65 -17.70
N ILE A 171 25.36 -25.06 -16.51
CA ILE A 171 26.39 -24.34 -15.75
C ILE A 171 27.67 -24.22 -16.57
N ASN A 172 28.09 -25.30 -17.23
CA ASN A 172 29.31 -25.31 -18.05
C ASN A 172 29.20 -24.46 -19.32
N ARG A 173 28.00 -24.04 -19.74
CA ARG A 173 27.82 -23.05 -20.83
C ARG A 173 28.16 -21.63 -20.39
N VAL A 174 28.07 -21.34 -19.09
CA VAL A 174 28.36 -20.01 -18.55
C VAL A 174 29.87 -19.83 -18.48
N PRO A 175 30.46 -18.84 -19.17
CA PRO A 175 31.89 -18.58 -19.08
C PRO A 175 32.20 -18.07 -17.67
N LEU A 176 32.82 -18.89 -16.82
CA LEU A 176 33.12 -18.47 -15.45
C LEU A 176 34.14 -17.33 -15.46
N ALA A 177 33.78 -16.21 -14.82
CA ALA A 177 34.68 -15.08 -14.65
C ALA A 177 35.85 -15.46 -13.72
N SER A 178 37.03 -14.89 -13.98
CA SER A 178 38.21 -15.11 -13.13
C SER A 178 38.10 -14.42 -11.77
N ASN A 179 37.30 -13.35 -11.68
CA ASN A 179 37.03 -12.59 -10.48
C ASN A 179 35.53 -12.33 -10.36
N TYR A 180 35.03 -12.31 -9.13
CA TYR A 180 33.63 -12.03 -8.82
C TYR A 180 33.54 -10.86 -7.85
N THR A 181 32.70 -9.90 -8.19
CA THR A 181 32.47 -8.68 -7.43
C THR A 181 31.04 -8.62 -6.91
N GLN A 182 30.83 -7.72 -5.96
CA GLN A 182 29.52 -7.48 -5.36
C GLN A 182 28.55 -6.89 -6.40
N ILE A 183 27.25 -7.11 -6.21
CA ILE A 183 26.23 -6.53 -7.07
C ILE A 183 26.39 -5.00 -7.07
N SER A 184 26.45 -4.44 -8.27
CA SER A 184 26.47 -3.00 -8.57
C SER A 184 25.27 -2.61 -9.44
N CYS A 185 25.11 -1.32 -9.72
CA CYS A 185 24.10 -0.81 -10.68
C CYS A 185 24.20 -1.53 -12.03
N ALA A 186 25.43 -1.78 -12.51
CA ALA A 186 25.69 -2.46 -13.76
C ALA A 186 25.23 -3.92 -13.76
N THR A 187 24.89 -4.53 -12.62
CA THR A 187 24.31 -5.88 -12.58
C THR A 187 22.89 -5.91 -13.15
N CYS A 188 22.15 -4.84 -12.90
CA CYS A 188 20.75 -4.69 -13.30
C CYS A 188 20.63 -3.90 -14.60
N HIS A 189 21.48 -2.89 -14.75
CA HIS A 189 21.44 -1.95 -15.84
C HIS A 189 22.56 -2.19 -16.86
N GLU A 190 22.23 -2.11 -18.14
CA GLU A 190 23.18 -2.03 -19.24
C GLU A 190 23.62 -0.58 -19.50
N HIS A 191 24.56 -0.38 -20.43
CA HIS A 191 25.05 0.96 -20.75
C HIS A 191 23.90 1.90 -21.15
N GLY A 192 23.86 3.09 -20.55
CA GLY A 192 22.72 4.02 -20.67
C GLY A 192 21.63 3.85 -19.61
N GLY A 193 21.72 2.85 -18.73
CA GLY A 193 20.81 2.72 -17.58
C GLY A 193 19.52 1.93 -17.86
N GLY A 194 19.35 1.37 -19.05
CA GLY A 194 18.23 0.45 -19.34
C GLY A 194 18.42 -0.91 -18.67
N LEU A 195 17.35 -1.71 -18.55
CA LEU A 195 17.41 -3.02 -17.90
C LEU A 195 18.05 -4.06 -18.84
N ARG A 196 18.90 -4.93 -18.27
CA ARG A 196 19.57 -5.99 -19.03
C ARG A 196 18.60 -7.03 -19.55
N THR A 197 18.87 -7.55 -20.75
CA THR A 197 18.18 -8.73 -21.29
C THR A 197 18.44 -9.98 -20.44
N ILE A 198 17.39 -10.76 -20.19
CA ILE A 198 17.47 -12.05 -19.50
C ILE A 198 17.05 -13.17 -20.44
N LYS A 199 17.81 -14.26 -20.43
CA LYS A 199 17.52 -15.50 -21.14
C LYS A 199 17.20 -16.62 -20.16
N ALA A 200 16.61 -17.67 -20.70
CA ALA A 200 16.38 -18.95 -20.06
C ALA A 200 16.64 -20.10 -21.02
N ILE A 201 16.61 -21.33 -20.52
CA ILE A 201 16.68 -22.55 -21.33
C ILE A 201 15.30 -23.22 -21.31
N ASP A 202 14.77 -23.53 -22.49
CA ASP A 202 13.49 -24.25 -22.62
C ASP A 202 13.64 -25.76 -22.38
N GLY A 203 12.52 -26.49 -22.39
CA GLY A 203 12.52 -27.95 -22.20
C GLY A 203 13.27 -28.74 -23.27
N SER A 204 13.65 -28.11 -24.40
CA SER A 204 14.45 -28.71 -25.48
C SER A 204 15.94 -28.33 -25.39
N GLY A 205 16.34 -27.56 -24.38
CA GLY A 205 17.72 -27.11 -24.22
C GLY A 205 18.10 -25.85 -25.02
N ASN A 206 17.13 -25.20 -25.67
CA ASN A 206 17.34 -24.00 -26.48
C ASN A 206 17.31 -22.73 -25.63
N LEU A 207 18.09 -21.73 -26.04
CA LEU A 207 18.08 -20.42 -25.42
C LEU A 207 16.83 -19.62 -25.84
N VAL A 208 16.04 -19.20 -24.87
CA VAL A 208 14.81 -18.42 -25.05
C VAL A 208 14.84 -17.16 -24.18
N ASN A 209 13.92 -16.22 -24.43
CA ASN A 209 13.76 -15.06 -23.54
C ASN A 209 13.13 -15.51 -22.21
N TRP A 210 13.61 -14.94 -21.11
CA TRP A 210 12.92 -15.01 -19.83
C TRP A 210 11.86 -13.93 -19.81
N ASP A 211 10.59 -14.33 -19.85
CA ASP A 211 9.41 -13.45 -19.91
C ASP A 211 8.25 -14.10 -19.10
N PRO A 212 8.39 -14.21 -17.76
CA PRO A 212 7.40 -14.86 -16.91
C PRO A 212 6.06 -14.11 -16.81
N ASN A 213 5.98 -12.85 -17.25
CA ASN A 213 4.70 -12.13 -17.37
C ASN A 213 4.12 -12.14 -18.81
N ASN A 214 4.83 -12.75 -19.77
CA ASN A 214 4.45 -12.95 -21.17
C ASN A 214 4.05 -11.65 -21.88
N ASN A 215 4.74 -10.54 -21.58
CA ASN A 215 4.44 -9.23 -22.17
C ASN A 215 5.38 -8.87 -23.34
N ARG A 216 6.39 -9.71 -23.61
CA ARG A 216 7.40 -9.59 -24.67
C ARG A 216 8.26 -8.33 -24.56
N ARG A 217 8.45 -7.80 -23.35
CA ARG A 217 9.27 -6.62 -23.06
C ARG A 217 10.25 -6.98 -21.96
N ILE A 218 11.48 -6.50 -22.07
CA ILE A 218 12.43 -6.56 -20.96
C ILE A 218 11.99 -5.54 -19.92
N ASP A 219 11.58 -6.00 -18.76
CA ASP A 219 11.11 -5.14 -17.68
C ASP A 219 11.64 -5.53 -16.30
N GLN A 220 11.20 -4.79 -15.28
CA GLN A 220 11.62 -5.02 -13.91
C GLN A 220 11.17 -6.40 -13.40
N PHE A 221 9.99 -6.89 -13.81
CA PHE A 221 9.51 -8.19 -13.39
C PHE A 221 10.44 -9.28 -13.90
N ASP A 222 10.83 -9.23 -15.17
CA ASP A 222 11.78 -10.17 -15.76
C ASP A 222 13.11 -10.19 -14.99
N LEU A 223 13.70 -9.00 -14.79
CA LEU A 223 14.99 -8.88 -14.14
C LEU A 223 14.96 -9.39 -12.70
N CYS A 224 14.01 -8.94 -11.88
CA CYS A 224 13.93 -9.33 -10.48
C CYS A 224 13.60 -10.82 -10.33
N THR A 225 12.65 -11.33 -11.14
CA THR A 225 12.25 -12.74 -11.06
C THR A 225 13.29 -13.69 -11.65
N SER A 226 14.27 -13.21 -12.43
CA SER A 226 15.41 -14.03 -12.82
C SER A 226 16.10 -14.64 -11.59
N CYS A 227 16.22 -13.89 -10.49
CA CYS A 227 16.86 -14.36 -9.25
C CYS A 227 15.86 -14.83 -8.19
N HIS A 228 14.70 -14.16 -8.07
CA HIS A 228 13.74 -14.42 -7.00
C HIS A 228 12.62 -15.40 -7.38
N THR A 229 12.46 -15.68 -8.67
CA THR A 229 11.56 -16.67 -9.31
C THR A 229 10.15 -16.74 -8.72
N LEU A 230 9.15 -16.31 -9.47
CA LEU A 230 7.74 -16.55 -9.14
C LEU A 230 7.14 -17.60 -10.07
N TYR A 231 7.36 -17.45 -11.37
CA TYR A 231 6.97 -18.41 -12.40
C TYR A 231 8.18 -18.85 -13.21
N ASN A 232 8.03 -19.93 -13.96
CA ASN A 232 8.99 -20.32 -14.99
C ASN A 232 9.01 -19.29 -16.14
N TYR A 233 9.91 -19.52 -17.10
CA TYR A 233 10.30 -18.51 -18.10
C TYR A 233 9.17 -17.96 -18.98
N ASN A 234 8.02 -18.63 -19.05
CA ASN A 234 6.86 -18.23 -19.85
C ASN A 234 5.58 -18.09 -19.02
N GLY A 235 5.68 -18.08 -17.69
CA GLY A 235 4.54 -17.87 -16.80
C GLY A 235 3.61 -19.08 -16.62
N THR A 236 3.94 -20.26 -17.15
CA THR A 236 3.03 -21.43 -17.16
C THR A 236 3.05 -22.25 -15.88
N GLN A 237 4.11 -22.16 -15.07
CA GLN A 237 4.26 -22.93 -13.84
C GLN A 237 4.74 -22.04 -12.68
N LEU A 238 4.07 -22.13 -11.53
CA LEU A 238 4.48 -21.47 -10.30
C LEU A 238 5.74 -22.15 -9.73
N LEU A 239 6.77 -21.38 -9.40
CA LEU A 239 8.00 -21.89 -8.80
C LEU A 239 7.99 -21.67 -7.29
N ALA A 240 7.88 -22.77 -6.54
CA ALA A 240 7.76 -22.77 -5.09
C ALA A 240 8.49 -23.99 -4.50
N GLY A 241 7.79 -24.83 -3.72
CA GLY A 241 8.37 -25.99 -3.04
C GLY A 241 8.22 -27.33 -3.77
N GLY A 242 7.62 -27.38 -4.97
CA GLY A 242 7.34 -28.61 -5.72
C GLY A 242 6.11 -29.40 -5.28
N ASN A 243 5.57 -29.12 -4.09
CA ASN A 243 4.30 -29.70 -3.64
C ASN A 243 3.12 -28.99 -4.31
N PRO A 244 2.09 -29.72 -4.78
CA PRO A 244 0.85 -29.11 -5.24
C PRO A 244 0.20 -28.25 -4.15
N LEU A 245 -0.41 -27.13 -4.53
CA LEU A 245 -1.10 -26.20 -3.65
C LEU A 245 -2.55 -26.06 -4.10
N ASN A 246 -3.51 -26.65 -3.39
CA ASN A 246 -4.95 -26.51 -3.66
C ASN A 246 -5.32 -26.58 -5.16
N GLY A 247 -4.80 -27.60 -5.87
CA GLY A 247 -5.06 -27.80 -7.30
C GLY A 247 -4.07 -27.12 -8.27
N VAL A 248 -3.11 -26.35 -7.77
CA VAL A 248 -2.04 -25.72 -8.55
C VAL A 248 -0.77 -26.57 -8.48
N ALA A 249 -0.31 -27.07 -9.62
CA ALA A 249 0.98 -27.76 -9.71
C ALA A 249 2.13 -26.75 -9.56
N THR A 250 3.16 -27.10 -8.79
CA THR A 250 4.31 -26.22 -8.57
C THR A 250 5.61 -26.87 -9.01
N GLY A 251 6.51 -26.07 -9.57
CA GLY A 251 7.92 -26.40 -9.73
C GLY A 251 8.69 -26.07 -8.45
N VAL A 252 9.97 -26.44 -8.42
CA VAL A 252 10.86 -26.18 -7.28
C VAL A 252 11.75 -24.98 -7.60
N SER A 253 11.70 -23.92 -6.79
CA SER A 253 12.66 -22.82 -6.88
C SER A 253 13.99 -23.19 -6.22
N LEU A 254 15.09 -22.57 -6.66
CA LEU A 254 16.42 -22.81 -6.06
C LEU A 254 16.41 -22.55 -4.55
N HIS A 255 15.78 -21.46 -4.11
CA HIS A 255 15.70 -21.09 -2.70
C HIS A 255 14.93 -22.13 -1.87
N ALA A 256 13.84 -22.68 -2.41
CA ALA A 256 13.11 -23.76 -1.76
C ALA A 256 13.95 -25.03 -1.63
N ALA A 257 14.68 -25.41 -2.68
CA ALA A 257 15.53 -26.60 -2.69
C ALA A 257 16.78 -26.50 -1.79
N THR A 258 17.46 -25.36 -1.81
CA THR A 258 18.82 -25.24 -1.25
C THR A 258 18.88 -24.56 0.11
N SER A 259 17.97 -23.61 0.36
CA SER A 259 17.97 -22.82 1.59
C SER A 259 16.81 -23.18 2.49
N THR A 260 15.72 -23.71 1.93
CA THR A 260 14.46 -24.04 2.63
C THR A 260 13.83 -22.86 3.38
N ARG A 261 14.17 -21.64 2.97
CA ARG A 261 13.72 -20.40 3.60
C ARG A 261 12.48 -19.91 2.89
N TRP A 262 11.31 -20.03 3.52
CA TRP A 262 10.06 -19.51 2.96
C TRP A 262 10.18 -18.01 2.62
N TYR A 263 10.79 -17.21 3.49
CA TYR A 263 11.02 -15.78 3.29
C TYR A 263 11.99 -15.44 2.13
N GLY A 264 12.67 -16.43 1.55
CA GLY A 264 13.48 -16.29 0.33
C GLY A 264 12.76 -16.74 -0.95
N VAL A 265 11.52 -17.23 -0.85
CA VAL A 265 10.72 -17.73 -1.97
C VAL A 265 9.59 -16.73 -2.24
N LEU A 266 9.65 -16.03 -3.38
CA LEU A 266 8.74 -14.93 -3.71
C LEU A 266 7.25 -15.36 -3.69
N ALA A 267 6.95 -16.58 -4.14
CA ALA A 267 5.61 -17.14 -4.12
C ALA A 267 4.98 -17.17 -2.72
N THR A 268 5.78 -17.31 -1.65
CA THR A 268 5.23 -17.40 -0.29
C THR A 268 4.56 -16.12 0.20
N THR A 269 4.81 -14.98 -0.47
CA THR A 269 4.23 -13.68 -0.13
C THR A 269 3.42 -13.06 -1.26
N HIS A 270 3.71 -13.39 -2.53
CA HIS A 270 3.10 -12.74 -3.70
C HIS A 270 2.27 -13.66 -4.60
N PHE A 271 2.01 -14.90 -4.14
CA PHE A 271 1.08 -15.78 -4.81
C PHE A 271 -0.25 -15.80 -4.06
N ASP A 272 -1.30 -15.37 -4.74
CA ASP A 272 -2.69 -15.45 -4.29
C ASP A 272 -3.43 -16.46 -5.16
N ASN A 273 -4.06 -17.46 -4.55
CA ASN A 273 -4.57 -18.58 -5.30
C ASN A 273 -5.97 -18.27 -5.85
N TYR A 274 -6.04 -18.09 -7.18
CA TYR A 274 -7.28 -17.82 -7.90
C TYR A 274 -8.43 -18.84 -7.64
N SER A 275 -8.12 -20.07 -7.20
CA SER A 275 -9.14 -21.08 -6.93
C SER A 275 -9.83 -20.95 -5.56
N THR A 276 -9.26 -20.19 -4.62
CA THR A 276 -9.71 -20.08 -3.22
C THR A 276 -10.27 -18.72 -2.84
N GLY A 277 -10.21 -17.73 -3.74
CA GLY A 277 -10.84 -16.43 -3.51
C GLY A 277 -12.36 -16.40 -3.76
N PRO A 278 -12.97 -15.21 -3.84
CA PRO A 278 -14.42 -15.09 -3.92
C PRO A 278 -14.95 -15.76 -5.19
N GLN A 279 -16.10 -16.44 -5.12
CA GLN A 279 -16.78 -16.96 -6.31
C GLN A 279 -17.07 -15.77 -7.25
N ALA A 280 -16.78 -15.89 -8.55
CA ALA A 280 -17.01 -14.77 -9.47
C ALA A 280 -18.52 -14.53 -9.67
N GLY A 281 -19.00 -13.29 -9.47
CA GLY A 281 -20.41 -12.91 -9.64
C GLY A 281 -20.84 -11.72 -8.79
N ALA A 282 -21.91 -11.03 -9.21
CA ALA A 282 -22.45 -9.88 -8.50
C ALA A 282 -22.92 -10.25 -7.09
N GLY A 283 -22.28 -9.67 -6.07
CA GLY A 283 -22.63 -9.93 -4.67
C GLY A 283 -22.15 -11.26 -4.09
N ALA A 284 -21.22 -11.96 -4.77
CA ALA A 284 -20.59 -13.14 -4.20
C ALA A 284 -19.88 -12.79 -2.89
N SER A 285 -20.52 -13.16 -1.79
CA SER A 285 -19.93 -13.30 -0.46
C SER A 285 -19.84 -14.80 -0.20
N GLY A 286 -18.76 -15.21 0.44
CA GLY A 286 -18.58 -16.59 0.84
C GLY A 286 -17.67 -16.63 2.05
N THR A 287 -18.05 -17.42 3.05
CA THR A 287 -17.28 -17.67 4.27
C THR A 287 -15.93 -18.35 4.03
N ASN A 288 -15.51 -18.50 2.78
CA ASN A 288 -14.31 -19.20 2.33
C ASN A 288 -13.44 -18.35 1.39
N THR A 289 -13.70 -17.05 1.21
CA THR A 289 -12.78 -16.18 0.47
C THR A 289 -11.46 -16.10 1.22
N LYS A 290 -10.39 -16.53 0.57
CA LYS A 290 -9.03 -16.48 1.11
C LYS A 290 -8.16 -15.56 0.27
N ILE A 291 -7.28 -14.84 0.96
CA ILE A 291 -6.16 -14.13 0.33
C ILE A 291 -4.87 -14.75 0.87
N GLU A 292 -4.12 -15.45 0.02
CA GLU A 292 -2.86 -16.10 0.40
C GLU A 292 -1.62 -15.23 0.15
N GLY A 293 -1.74 -14.20 -0.70
CA GLY A 293 -0.61 -13.39 -1.11
C GLY A 293 -0.98 -12.01 -1.67
N TYR A 294 0.03 -11.16 -1.81
CA TYR A 294 -0.10 -9.84 -2.38
C TYR A 294 0.06 -9.89 -3.91
N VAL A 295 -0.98 -9.51 -4.64
CA VAL A 295 -0.97 -9.56 -6.10
C VAL A 295 -0.12 -8.41 -6.66
N LEU A 296 0.67 -8.72 -7.69
CA LEU A 296 1.56 -7.78 -8.38
C LEU A 296 0.94 -7.26 -9.67
N ARG A 297 1.18 -5.98 -9.99
CA ARG A 297 0.88 -5.41 -11.32
C ARG A 297 1.97 -5.78 -12.32
N ARG A 298 2.08 -7.07 -12.65
CA ARG A 298 3.24 -7.69 -13.33
C ARG A 298 3.63 -7.05 -14.65
N THR A 299 2.70 -6.41 -15.35
CA THR A 299 2.90 -5.72 -16.64
C THR A 299 2.99 -4.20 -16.51
N GLY A 300 2.91 -3.68 -15.28
CA GLY A 300 3.11 -2.27 -14.98
C GLY A 300 4.56 -1.84 -15.19
N ALA A 301 4.83 -0.53 -15.12
CA ALA A 301 6.19 -0.01 -15.32
C ALA A 301 7.16 -0.47 -14.22
N ASN A 302 6.67 -0.66 -12.98
CA ASN A 302 7.48 -0.89 -11.79
C ASN A 302 6.84 -1.91 -10.82
N PRO A 303 6.52 -3.14 -11.25
CA PRO A 303 5.76 -4.12 -10.47
C PRO A 303 6.32 -4.41 -9.07
N CYS A 304 7.63 -4.41 -8.90
CA CYS A 304 8.27 -4.62 -7.61
C CYS A 304 8.36 -3.30 -6.83
N PHE A 305 8.61 -2.18 -7.51
CA PHE A 305 8.71 -0.86 -6.85
C PHE A 305 7.35 -0.18 -6.59
N ASP A 306 6.25 -0.85 -6.94
CA ASP A 306 4.91 -0.51 -6.49
C ASP A 306 4.78 -0.52 -4.95
N CYS A 307 5.68 -1.21 -4.26
CA CYS A 307 5.84 -1.11 -2.81
C CYS A 307 7.29 -1.08 -2.32
N HIS A 308 8.23 -1.64 -3.09
CA HIS A 308 9.66 -1.61 -2.73
C HIS A 308 10.38 -0.44 -3.41
N GLY A 309 11.67 -0.31 -3.15
CA GLY A 309 12.58 0.52 -3.93
C GLY A 309 13.98 -0.09 -4.00
N HIS A 310 14.95 0.75 -4.34
CA HIS A 310 16.35 0.34 -4.43
C HIS A 310 16.95 -0.06 -3.07
N GLU A 311 16.29 0.26 -1.95
CA GLU A 311 16.68 -0.21 -0.62
C GLU A 311 16.62 -1.74 -0.52
N SER A 312 15.72 -2.40 -1.27
CA SER A 312 15.58 -3.86 -1.33
C SER A 312 15.60 -4.53 0.07
N LYS A 313 14.99 -3.90 1.07
CA LYS A 313 15.01 -4.32 2.48
C LYS A 313 13.59 -4.57 2.98
N THR A 314 13.09 -5.77 2.77
CA THR A 314 11.79 -6.20 3.33
C THR A 314 11.92 -6.81 4.71
N ASN A 315 12.94 -7.63 4.93
CA ASN A 315 13.22 -8.31 6.20
C ASN A 315 12.07 -9.16 6.76
N THR A 316 11.35 -9.89 5.91
CA THR A 316 10.25 -10.80 6.29
C THR A 316 10.69 -11.99 7.15
N ARG A 317 11.98 -12.14 7.44
CA ARG A 317 12.52 -13.18 8.31
C ARG A 317 12.11 -12.89 9.77
N ASN A 318 11.40 -13.82 10.40
CA ASN A 318 10.99 -13.71 11.80
C ASN A 318 12.20 -13.92 12.75
N GLU A 319 13.06 -12.92 12.84
CA GLU A 319 14.23 -12.89 13.73
C GLU A 319 14.32 -11.54 14.42
N ALA A 320 14.26 -11.57 15.76
CA ALA A 320 14.34 -10.37 16.59
C ALA A 320 15.58 -9.49 16.29
N SER A 321 16.69 -10.10 15.89
CA SER A 321 17.96 -9.42 15.60
C SER A 321 17.95 -8.52 14.36
N ARG A 322 16.90 -8.55 13.52
CA ARG A 322 16.88 -7.78 12.27
C ARG A 322 15.95 -6.56 12.28
N GLY A 323 15.08 -6.44 13.28
CA GLY A 323 14.15 -5.31 13.45
C GLY A 323 13.04 -5.23 12.38
N PRO A 324 11.93 -4.53 12.66
CA PRO A 324 10.89 -4.30 11.66
C PRO A 324 11.37 -3.38 10.52
N THR A 325 10.67 -3.45 9.40
CA THR A 325 10.74 -2.52 8.28
C THR A 325 9.34 -1.97 8.01
N ILE A 326 9.25 -0.89 7.23
CA ILE A 326 7.97 -0.39 6.74
C ILE A 326 7.13 -1.48 6.05
N HIS A 327 7.78 -2.44 5.37
CA HIS A 327 7.10 -3.55 4.68
C HIS A 327 6.55 -4.58 5.65
N THR A 328 7.29 -4.93 6.72
CA THR A 328 6.77 -5.85 7.74
C THR A 328 5.69 -5.20 8.58
N ASP A 329 5.80 -3.90 8.84
CA ASP A 329 4.78 -3.15 9.56
C ASP A 329 3.48 -3.13 8.76
N TRP A 330 3.56 -2.71 7.49
CA TRP A 330 2.40 -2.71 6.59
C TRP A 330 1.77 -4.10 6.44
N ALA A 331 2.59 -5.14 6.23
CA ALA A 331 2.12 -6.50 6.01
C ALA A 331 1.43 -7.13 7.23
N GLN A 332 1.71 -6.63 8.44
CA GLN A 332 1.04 -7.03 9.69
C GLN A 332 -0.14 -6.09 10.04
N SER A 333 -0.20 -4.90 9.45
CA SER A 333 -1.30 -3.96 9.64
C SER A 333 -2.62 -4.45 9.02
N GLY A 334 -3.72 -3.80 9.38
CA GLY A 334 -5.03 -4.03 8.75
C GLY A 334 -5.04 -3.77 7.24
N HIS A 335 -4.20 -2.85 6.72
CA HIS A 335 -4.07 -2.58 5.28
C HIS A 335 -3.37 -3.71 4.51
N GLY A 336 -2.42 -4.40 5.14
CA GLY A 336 -1.82 -5.63 4.64
C GLY A 336 -2.60 -6.89 5.02
N GLY A 337 -3.78 -6.73 5.63
CA GLY A 337 -4.69 -7.80 6.06
C GLY A 337 -4.20 -8.62 7.26
N GLY A 338 -3.08 -8.27 7.88
CA GLY A 338 -2.43 -9.12 8.88
C GLY A 338 -1.83 -10.43 8.31
N LEU A 339 -1.67 -10.52 6.99
CA LEU A 339 -1.27 -11.75 6.31
C LEU A 339 0.13 -12.22 6.71
N LEU A 340 1.06 -11.30 7.00
CA LEU A 340 2.38 -11.70 7.51
C LEU A 340 2.29 -12.34 8.91
N THR A 341 1.39 -11.87 9.77
CA THR A 341 1.12 -12.48 11.08
C THR A 341 0.59 -13.90 10.91
N ALA A 342 -0.36 -14.11 10.00
CA ALA A 342 -0.88 -15.44 9.67
C ALA A 342 0.23 -16.38 9.16
N LYS A 343 1.14 -15.87 8.32
CA LYS A 343 2.31 -16.62 7.83
C LYS A 343 3.26 -16.98 8.97
N TYR A 344 3.57 -16.06 9.87
CA TYR A 344 4.42 -16.33 11.04
C TYR A 344 3.83 -17.42 11.94
N ALA A 345 2.52 -17.38 12.20
CA ALA A 345 1.84 -18.43 12.95
C ALA A 345 1.91 -19.78 12.21
N ALA A 346 1.65 -19.79 10.90
CA ALA A 346 1.64 -21.01 10.10
C ALA A 346 3.01 -21.70 10.02
N VAL A 347 4.10 -20.93 9.95
CA VAL A 347 5.47 -21.49 9.85
C VAL A 347 6.10 -21.82 11.20
N ALA A 348 5.48 -21.42 12.32
CA ALA A 348 6.01 -21.68 13.65
C ALA A 348 6.32 -23.17 13.85
N GLY A 349 7.53 -23.45 14.33
CA GLY A 349 8.04 -24.82 14.54
C GLY A 349 8.33 -25.62 13.26
N LYS A 350 8.22 -25.02 12.06
CA LYS A 350 8.47 -25.68 10.77
C LYS A 350 9.77 -25.16 10.14
N SER A 351 10.39 -26.02 9.34
CA SER A 351 11.54 -25.70 8.50
C SER A 351 11.38 -26.41 7.16
N GLY A 352 12.34 -26.30 6.24
CA GLY A 352 12.28 -27.12 5.05
C GLY A 352 11.21 -26.67 4.05
N THR A 353 10.89 -27.59 3.15
CA THR A 353 9.71 -27.53 2.28
C THR A 353 8.41 -27.42 3.09
N ALA A 354 8.35 -27.98 4.31
CA ALA A 354 7.17 -27.87 5.16
C ALA A 354 6.87 -26.42 5.57
N ALA A 355 7.89 -25.62 5.89
CA ALA A 355 7.71 -24.19 6.15
C ALA A 355 7.26 -23.43 4.89
N VAL A 356 7.84 -23.75 3.73
CA VAL A 356 7.44 -23.14 2.44
C VAL A 356 5.97 -23.43 2.14
N THR A 357 5.55 -24.70 2.22
CA THR A 357 4.16 -25.12 2.02
C THR A 357 3.21 -24.51 3.05
N ALA A 358 3.62 -24.40 4.32
CA ALA A 358 2.80 -23.75 5.34
C ALA A 358 2.62 -22.26 5.07
N ALA A 359 3.67 -21.54 4.67
CA ALA A 359 3.57 -20.12 4.32
C ALA A 359 2.68 -19.87 3.09
N LEU A 360 2.76 -20.76 2.08
CA LEU A 360 1.94 -20.67 0.86
C LEU A 360 0.45 -20.95 1.12
N ASN A 361 0.13 -21.83 2.07
CA ASN A 361 -1.25 -22.13 2.45
C ASN A 361 -1.80 -21.19 3.53
N ALA A 362 -0.98 -20.32 4.12
CA ALA A 362 -1.45 -19.34 5.10
C ALA A 362 -2.23 -18.24 4.37
N TYR A 363 -3.38 -17.88 4.93
CA TYR A 363 -4.33 -16.94 4.34
C TYR A 363 -4.92 -16.02 5.39
N VAL A 364 -5.65 -15.02 4.91
CA VAL A 364 -6.59 -14.22 5.70
C VAL A 364 -7.99 -14.34 5.09
N ASP A 365 -9.02 -14.26 5.92
CA ASP A 365 -10.44 -14.39 5.57
C ASP A 365 -11.30 -13.36 6.34
N ASP A 366 -12.63 -13.51 6.31
CA ASP A 366 -13.55 -12.58 6.99
C ASP A 366 -13.36 -12.49 8.49
N ALA A 367 -12.75 -13.50 9.15
CA ALA A 367 -12.49 -13.44 10.57
C ALA A 367 -11.32 -12.50 10.91
N THR A 368 -10.36 -12.33 10.01
CA THR A 368 -9.13 -11.55 10.25
C THR A 368 -9.00 -10.30 9.39
N ALA A 369 -9.67 -10.26 8.23
CA ALA A 369 -9.44 -9.29 7.17
C ALA A 369 -10.73 -8.94 6.39
N VAL A 370 -11.87 -8.87 7.08
CA VAL A 370 -13.21 -8.64 6.50
C VAL A 370 -13.29 -7.48 5.49
N ALA A 371 -12.50 -6.42 5.69
CA ALA A 371 -12.42 -5.29 4.75
C ALA A 371 -11.95 -5.71 3.35
N TRP A 372 -11.24 -6.81 3.21
CA TRP A 372 -10.63 -7.23 1.94
C TRP A 372 -11.21 -8.53 1.40
N THR A 373 -11.86 -9.33 2.24
CA THR A 373 -12.28 -10.70 1.90
C THR A 373 -13.79 -10.87 1.72
N HIS A 374 -14.59 -9.97 2.29
CA HIS A 374 -16.03 -10.18 2.44
C HIS A 374 -16.80 -10.23 1.11
N TYR A 375 -16.36 -9.44 0.13
CA TYR A 375 -16.93 -9.43 -1.22
C TYR A 375 -15.84 -9.52 -2.28
N ASN A 376 -16.27 -9.88 -3.48
CA ASN A 376 -15.55 -9.57 -4.71
C ASN A 376 -15.57 -8.05 -4.94
N TRP A 377 -14.50 -7.35 -4.53
CA TRP A 377 -14.48 -5.89 -4.50
C TRP A 377 -14.26 -5.26 -5.87
N ASP A 378 -13.62 -5.99 -6.79
CA ASP A 378 -13.27 -5.56 -8.13
C ASP A 378 -14.36 -5.84 -9.19
N ALA A 379 -15.50 -6.40 -8.79
CA ALA A 379 -16.71 -6.47 -9.59
C ALA A 379 -17.43 -5.11 -9.70
N SER A 380 -18.04 -4.82 -10.86
CA SER A 380 -18.78 -3.56 -11.08
C SER A 380 -19.94 -3.35 -10.10
N SER A 381 -20.58 -4.43 -9.64
CA SER A 381 -21.63 -4.38 -8.61
C SER A 381 -21.16 -3.79 -7.27
N ARG A 382 -19.85 -3.71 -7.04
CA ARG A 382 -19.20 -3.14 -5.86
C ARG A 382 -18.44 -1.85 -6.17
N GLY A 383 -18.72 -1.21 -7.31
CA GLY A 383 -17.99 -0.01 -7.74
C GLY A 383 -17.94 1.11 -6.71
N SER A 384 -19.03 1.32 -5.96
CA SER A 384 -19.07 2.32 -4.89
C SER A 384 -18.22 1.96 -3.66
N CYS A 385 -17.79 0.71 -3.51
CA CYS A 385 -16.92 0.23 -2.45
C CYS A 385 -15.43 0.26 -2.84
N GLN A 386 -15.13 0.25 -4.14
CA GLN A 386 -13.76 0.10 -4.65
C GLN A 386 -12.80 1.17 -4.15
N ARG A 387 -13.27 2.41 -3.95
CA ARG A 387 -12.48 3.51 -3.37
C ARG A 387 -11.76 3.13 -2.07
N CYS A 388 -12.41 2.36 -1.20
CA CYS A 388 -11.89 2.04 0.13
C CYS A 388 -11.37 0.60 0.26
N HIS A 389 -11.91 -0.31 -0.55
CA HIS A 389 -11.66 -1.75 -0.42
C HIS A 389 -10.72 -2.33 -1.49
N THR A 390 -10.08 -1.47 -2.28
CA THR A 390 -9.09 -1.87 -3.30
C THR A 390 -7.98 -0.83 -3.42
N ALA A 391 -6.74 -1.26 -3.68
CA ALA A 391 -5.64 -0.33 -3.96
C ALA A 391 -5.87 0.47 -5.25
N THR A 392 -6.48 -0.17 -6.27
CA THR A 392 -6.82 0.47 -7.55
C THR A 392 -7.80 1.61 -7.35
N GLY A 393 -8.91 1.36 -6.66
CA GLY A 393 -9.92 2.37 -6.41
C GLY A 393 -9.41 3.50 -5.53
N ALA A 394 -8.62 3.19 -4.50
CA ALA A 394 -7.97 4.19 -3.65
C ALA A 394 -7.02 5.09 -4.44
N ALA A 395 -6.10 4.50 -5.22
CA ALA A 395 -5.15 5.25 -6.05
C ALA A 395 -5.86 6.14 -7.07
N ASN A 396 -6.89 5.63 -7.74
CA ASN A 396 -7.63 6.37 -8.75
C ASN A 396 -8.40 7.55 -8.15
N PHE A 397 -9.06 7.35 -6.99
CA PHE A 397 -9.70 8.44 -6.29
C PHE A 397 -8.68 9.49 -5.86
N MET A 398 -7.60 9.08 -5.18
CA MET A 398 -6.63 10.02 -4.62
C MET A 398 -5.86 10.80 -5.69
N SER A 399 -5.77 10.28 -6.92
CA SER A 399 -5.11 10.95 -8.03
C SER A 399 -5.99 12.04 -8.66
N ASN A 400 -7.31 11.87 -8.65
CA ASN A 400 -8.24 12.87 -9.16
C ASN A 400 -9.64 12.72 -8.53
N PRO A 401 -9.83 13.24 -7.30
CA PRO A 401 -11.11 13.09 -6.59
C PRO A 401 -12.29 13.71 -7.36
N ALA A 402 -12.07 14.83 -8.04
CA ALA A 402 -13.11 15.58 -8.73
C ALA A 402 -13.72 14.83 -9.92
N THR A 403 -12.95 13.99 -10.60
CA THR A 403 -13.43 13.20 -11.75
C THR A 403 -13.59 11.71 -11.44
N TYR A 404 -13.45 11.31 -10.17
CA TYR A 404 -13.57 9.92 -9.80
C TYR A 404 -14.99 9.40 -10.06
N LYS A 405 -15.09 8.26 -10.74
CA LYS A 405 -16.36 7.61 -11.02
C LYS A 405 -16.74 6.71 -9.84
N ALA A 406 -17.64 7.19 -8.99
CA ALA A 406 -18.09 6.49 -7.79
C ALA A 406 -18.83 5.17 -8.07
N ASP A 407 -19.17 4.87 -9.33
CA ASP A 407 -19.71 3.58 -9.77
C ASP A 407 -18.61 2.54 -10.10
N GLY A 408 -17.33 2.88 -9.88
CA GLY A 408 -16.19 2.00 -10.14
C GLY A 408 -15.82 1.85 -11.62
N SER A 409 -16.55 2.44 -12.56
CA SER A 409 -16.32 2.25 -14.00
C SER A 409 -15.00 2.84 -14.51
N GLY A 410 -14.30 3.62 -13.68
CA GLY A 410 -12.95 4.13 -13.95
C GLY A 410 -11.80 3.23 -13.47
N ASN A 411 -12.10 2.14 -12.76
CA ASN A 411 -11.07 1.26 -12.19
C ASN A 411 -10.75 0.09 -13.13
N ASN A 412 -9.45 -0.24 -13.25
CA ASN A 412 -8.96 -1.31 -14.10
C ASN A 412 -8.13 -2.30 -13.27
N PHE A 413 -8.65 -3.51 -13.13
CA PHE A 413 -8.03 -4.59 -12.37
C PHE A 413 -7.48 -5.70 -13.27
N SER A 414 -7.14 -5.41 -14.53
CA SER A 414 -6.64 -6.41 -15.50
C SER A 414 -5.35 -7.12 -15.09
N HIS A 415 -4.68 -6.63 -14.06
CA HIS A 415 -3.53 -7.29 -13.46
C HIS A 415 -3.90 -8.46 -12.55
N LEU A 416 -5.16 -8.53 -12.08
CA LEU A 416 -5.70 -9.67 -11.36
C LEU A 416 -6.00 -10.80 -12.35
N GLN A 417 -5.64 -12.01 -11.99
CA GLN A 417 -5.83 -13.19 -12.83
C GLN A 417 -7.32 -13.38 -13.14
N GLY A 418 -7.67 -13.65 -14.40
CA GLY A 418 -9.06 -13.95 -14.79
C GLY A 418 -10.07 -12.81 -14.59
N TRP A 419 -9.60 -11.56 -14.38
CA TRP A 419 -10.48 -10.42 -14.20
C TRP A 419 -11.33 -10.12 -15.44
N ASN A 420 -12.58 -9.72 -15.20
CA ASN A 420 -13.41 -9.03 -16.17
C ASN A 420 -14.24 -7.95 -15.44
N ALA A 421 -14.62 -6.89 -16.16
CA ALA A 421 -15.26 -5.73 -15.56
C ALA A 421 -16.60 -6.03 -14.86
N THR A 422 -17.34 -7.05 -15.29
CA THR A 422 -18.67 -7.35 -14.72
C THR A 422 -18.56 -8.14 -13.42
N ASN A 423 -17.85 -9.28 -13.47
CA ASN A 423 -17.82 -10.25 -12.38
C ASN A 423 -16.57 -10.16 -11.50
N GLY A 424 -15.64 -9.25 -11.83
CA GLY A 424 -14.35 -9.15 -11.13
C GLY A 424 -13.43 -10.34 -11.39
N SER A 425 -12.46 -10.50 -10.52
CA SER A 425 -11.51 -11.61 -10.42
C SER A 425 -11.91 -12.50 -9.24
N LYS A 426 -11.27 -13.68 -9.12
CA LYS A 426 -11.26 -14.45 -7.87
C LYS A 426 -10.06 -14.11 -7.00
N GLN A 427 -9.37 -13.01 -7.29
CA GLN A 427 -8.35 -12.43 -6.43
C GLN A 427 -8.89 -11.09 -5.93
N ASN A 428 -8.59 -10.75 -4.69
CA ASN A 428 -8.91 -9.43 -4.14
C ASN A 428 -7.63 -8.63 -3.92
N GLU A 429 -7.74 -7.32 -4.05
CA GLU A 429 -6.68 -6.41 -3.63
C GLU A 429 -6.76 -6.14 -2.12
N LEU A 430 -5.60 -6.01 -1.51
CA LEU A 430 -5.41 -5.33 -0.23
C LEU A 430 -5.06 -3.86 -0.50
N LEU A 431 -4.90 -3.02 0.53
CA LEU A 431 -4.39 -1.65 0.33
C LEU A 431 -2.87 -1.69 0.20
N TYR A 432 -2.39 -1.89 -1.03
CA TYR A 432 -0.98 -1.85 -1.39
C TYR A 432 -0.39 -0.44 -1.30
N CYS A 433 0.94 -0.36 -1.24
CA CYS A 433 1.71 0.86 -1.04
C CYS A 433 1.42 1.92 -2.13
N TRP A 434 1.30 1.51 -3.40
CA TRP A 434 0.91 2.38 -4.52
C TRP A 434 -0.52 2.94 -4.44
N GLY A 435 -1.36 2.40 -3.55
CA GLY A 435 -2.67 2.97 -3.21
C GLY A 435 -2.51 4.39 -2.68
N CYS A 436 -1.64 4.57 -1.68
CA CYS A 436 -1.36 5.85 -1.04
C CYS A 436 -0.22 6.63 -1.71
N HIS A 437 0.74 5.94 -2.32
CA HIS A 437 1.95 6.54 -2.87
C HIS A 437 1.90 6.66 -4.40
N THR A 438 2.37 7.79 -4.93
CA THR A 438 2.73 7.90 -6.36
C THR A 438 4.04 7.17 -6.63
N ASN A 439 4.93 7.14 -5.65
CA ASN A 439 6.17 6.37 -5.65
C ASN A 439 6.48 5.87 -4.22
N ALA A 440 6.31 4.57 -3.99
CA ALA A 440 6.54 3.96 -2.68
C ALA A 440 8.04 3.94 -2.30
N GLY A 441 8.94 3.79 -3.28
CA GLY A 441 10.39 3.73 -3.04
C GLY A 441 11.00 5.05 -2.54
N THR A 442 10.38 6.20 -2.87
CA THR A 442 10.77 7.52 -2.34
C THR A 442 9.87 7.99 -1.20
N GLY A 443 8.77 7.27 -0.93
CA GLY A 443 7.75 7.70 0.02
C GLY A 443 6.86 8.83 -0.50
N GLU A 444 6.90 9.18 -1.79
CA GLU A 444 6.07 10.23 -2.36
C GLU A 444 4.59 9.85 -2.27
N LEU A 445 3.81 10.65 -1.53
CA LEU A 445 2.39 10.44 -1.33
C LEU A 445 1.56 11.05 -2.45
N ARG A 446 0.41 10.41 -2.75
CA ARG A 446 -0.67 11.05 -3.49
C ARG A 446 -1.20 12.25 -2.72
N LYS A 447 -1.70 13.24 -3.45
CA LYS A 447 -2.15 14.53 -2.90
C LYS A 447 -3.58 14.82 -3.37
N PRO A 448 -4.59 14.15 -2.77
CA PRO A 448 -5.98 14.41 -3.14
C PRO A 448 -6.46 15.83 -2.79
N GLY A 449 -5.71 16.58 -1.98
CA GLY A 449 -6.09 17.89 -1.48
C GLY A 449 -7.26 17.80 -0.50
N ALA A 450 -7.96 18.92 -0.32
CA ALA A 450 -9.20 18.97 0.46
C ALA A 450 -10.22 17.95 -0.05
N ILE A 451 -10.84 17.20 0.88
CA ILE A 451 -11.83 16.17 0.55
C ILE A 451 -13.23 16.74 0.69
N THR A 452 -14.03 16.65 -0.38
CA THR A 452 -15.48 16.86 -0.30
C THR A 452 -16.17 15.51 -0.39
N GLU A 453 -16.79 15.09 0.70
CA GLU A 453 -17.51 13.82 0.76
C GLU A 453 -19.00 14.05 0.48
N ASN A 454 -19.57 13.20 -0.37
CA ASN A 454 -20.99 13.21 -0.72
C ASN A 454 -21.64 11.94 -0.16
N TYR A 455 -22.27 12.05 1.00
CA TYR A 455 -23.01 10.96 1.61
C TYR A 455 -24.35 10.80 0.88
N ALA A 456 -24.53 9.67 0.22
CA ALA A 456 -25.72 9.39 -0.58
C ALA A 456 -26.98 9.42 0.27
N GLY A 457 -28.04 10.05 -0.24
CA GLY A 457 -29.35 10.08 0.43
C GLY A 457 -29.94 8.68 0.62
N VAL A 458 -30.59 8.46 1.76
CA VAL A 458 -31.25 7.19 2.09
C VAL A 458 -32.61 7.15 1.39
N ASN A 459 -32.77 6.23 0.43
CA ASN A 459 -33.98 6.13 -0.38
C ASN A 459 -34.43 4.67 -0.49
N ASN A 460 -35.73 4.41 -0.29
CA ASN A 460 -36.32 3.10 -0.47
C ASN A 460 -37.73 3.24 -1.08
N ALA A 461 -37.87 2.82 -2.34
CA ALA A 461 -39.14 2.91 -3.06
C ALA A 461 -40.23 2.01 -2.46
N GLY A 462 -39.87 0.91 -1.79
CA GLY A 462 -40.82 -0.02 -1.18
C GLY A 462 -41.52 0.54 0.06
N THR A 463 -40.86 1.42 0.81
CA THR A 463 -41.40 2.09 2.01
C THR A 463 -41.80 3.54 1.73
N GLY A 464 -41.44 4.10 0.56
CA GLY A 464 -41.63 5.52 0.26
C GLY A 464 -40.63 6.43 0.99
N THR A 465 -39.64 5.87 1.68
CA THR A 465 -38.57 6.61 2.35
C THR A 465 -37.76 7.38 1.32
N THR A 466 -37.60 8.69 1.54
CA THR A 466 -36.76 9.55 0.69
C THR A 466 -35.77 10.32 1.54
N GLY A 467 -34.60 10.62 0.99
CA GLY A 467 -33.56 11.37 1.68
C GLY A 467 -32.65 12.05 0.68
N THR A 468 -32.27 13.29 0.97
CA THR A 468 -31.32 14.04 0.14
C THR A 468 -29.89 13.70 0.53
N SER A 469 -28.99 13.69 -0.45
CA SER A 469 -27.56 13.57 -0.18
C SER A 469 -27.06 14.72 0.69
N VAL A 470 -26.08 14.43 1.53
CA VAL A 470 -25.42 15.42 2.40
C VAL A 470 -23.97 15.58 1.94
N THR A 471 -23.53 16.82 1.75
CA THR A 471 -22.17 17.14 1.33
C THR A 471 -21.40 17.78 2.48
N VAL A 472 -20.23 17.23 2.78
CA VAL A 472 -19.33 17.79 3.81
C VAL A 472 -17.96 18.04 3.20
N SER A 473 -17.46 19.26 3.36
CA SER A 473 -16.09 19.62 2.99
C SER A 473 -15.16 19.52 4.19
N TYR A 474 -14.06 18.79 4.01
CA TYR A 474 -12.95 18.70 4.94
C TYR A 474 -11.77 19.52 4.41
N PRO A 475 -11.04 20.24 5.29
CA PRO A 475 -9.92 21.07 4.86
C PRO A 475 -8.77 20.23 4.30
N ASP A 476 -7.91 20.87 3.50
CA ASP A 476 -6.63 20.27 3.11
C ASP A 476 -5.71 20.18 4.34
N ILE A 477 -5.45 18.96 4.77
CA ILE A 477 -4.57 18.63 5.90
C ILE A 477 -3.32 17.87 5.44
N ALA A 478 -2.79 18.25 4.28
CA ALA A 478 -1.56 17.73 3.70
C ALA A 478 -1.59 16.19 3.55
N GLY A 479 -0.56 15.50 4.06
CA GLY A 479 -0.43 14.04 3.94
C GLY A 479 -1.60 13.26 4.54
N SER A 480 -2.30 13.81 5.53
CA SER A 480 -3.44 13.14 6.16
C SER A 480 -4.68 13.02 5.26
N ASN A 481 -4.74 13.78 4.16
CA ASN A 481 -5.84 13.64 3.19
C ASN A 481 -5.90 12.24 2.55
N VAL A 482 -4.77 11.50 2.49
CA VAL A 482 -4.78 10.11 2.00
C VAL A 482 -5.58 9.20 2.94
N CYS A 483 -5.53 9.41 4.25
CA CYS A 483 -6.29 8.64 5.24
C CYS A 483 -7.79 9.00 5.17
N MET A 484 -8.08 10.29 5.04
CA MET A 484 -9.43 10.86 4.91
C MET A 484 -10.15 10.38 3.65
N THR A 485 -9.45 9.78 2.69
CA THR A 485 -10.10 9.18 1.53
C THR A 485 -11.05 8.06 1.92
N CYS A 486 -10.80 7.35 3.02
CA CYS A 486 -11.63 6.20 3.42
C CYS A 486 -12.25 6.39 4.81
N HIS A 487 -11.51 6.99 5.75
CA HIS A 487 -11.86 7.05 7.17
C HIS A 487 -12.86 8.17 7.51
N LEU A 488 -13.93 8.29 6.71
CA LEU A 488 -14.99 9.29 6.84
C LEU A 488 -16.37 8.71 7.12
N GLY A 489 -16.50 7.38 7.10
CA GLY A 489 -17.80 6.70 7.08
C GLY A 489 -18.47 6.79 5.69
N ARG A 490 -19.71 6.28 5.61
CA ARG A 490 -20.54 6.26 4.39
C ARG A 490 -21.92 6.89 4.59
N GLN A 491 -22.31 7.11 5.84
CA GLN A 491 -23.44 7.92 6.24
C GLN A 491 -23.06 8.69 7.51
N ILE A 492 -23.65 9.86 7.70
CA ILE A 492 -23.49 10.68 8.89
C ILE A 492 -24.85 10.96 9.52
N GLY A 493 -24.88 11.45 10.76
CA GLY A 493 -26.14 11.74 11.44
C GLY A 493 -27.04 12.74 10.70
N GLU A 494 -26.45 13.66 9.93
CA GLU A 494 -27.20 14.57 9.05
C GLU A 494 -28.01 13.82 7.98
N ASN A 495 -27.56 12.66 7.49
CA ASN A 495 -28.35 11.87 6.55
C ASN A 495 -29.67 11.40 7.17
N ILE A 496 -29.72 11.10 8.47
CA ILE A 496 -30.97 10.73 9.17
C ILE A 496 -31.91 11.94 9.22
N LYS A 497 -31.36 13.13 9.47
CA LYS A 497 -32.14 14.36 9.57
C LYS A 497 -32.82 14.71 8.24
N THR A 498 -32.21 14.40 7.10
CA THR A 498 -32.80 14.66 5.78
C THR A 498 -33.87 13.65 5.37
N ILE A 499 -34.02 12.52 6.07
CA ILE A 499 -35.01 11.49 5.72
C ILE A 499 -36.43 12.02 5.90
N THR A 500 -37.27 11.76 4.91
CA THR A 500 -38.72 11.85 5.00
C THR A 500 -39.27 10.44 4.88
N ASP A 501 -40.05 10.04 5.89
CA ASP A 501 -40.66 8.73 6.00
C ASP A 501 -42.06 8.89 6.62
N ALA A 502 -43.02 8.08 6.17
CA ALA A 502 -44.43 8.28 6.48
C ALA A 502 -44.79 7.84 7.91
N ASP A 503 -44.13 6.81 8.42
CA ASP A 503 -44.45 6.17 9.70
C ASP A 503 -43.23 5.96 10.61
N GLY A 504 -42.01 6.23 10.13
CA GLY A 504 -40.78 6.02 10.88
C GLY A 504 -40.42 4.53 11.01
N VAL A 505 -40.92 3.69 10.08
CA VAL A 505 -40.66 2.25 10.02
C VAL A 505 -39.73 1.93 8.86
N LEU A 506 -38.42 1.88 9.15
CA LEU A 506 -37.38 1.70 8.15
C LEU A 506 -36.14 1.02 8.72
N GLY A 507 -35.34 0.43 7.85
CA GLY A 507 -34.06 -0.18 8.23
C GLY A 507 -33.08 0.85 8.80
N PHE A 508 -32.21 0.39 9.70
CA PHE A 508 -31.18 1.22 10.32
C PHE A 508 -30.25 1.86 9.26
N VAL A 509 -29.99 3.17 9.43
CA VAL A 509 -28.99 3.90 8.62
C VAL A 509 -27.61 3.64 9.21
N ASN A 510 -26.77 2.86 8.52
CA ASN A 510 -25.44 2.52 9.02
C ASN A 510 -24.39 3.59 8.63
N SER A 511 -23.70 4.14 9.64
CA SER A 511 -22.56 5.06 9.45
C SER A 511 -21.42 4.48 8.63
N HIS A 512 -21.26 3.16 8.66
CA HIS A 512 -20.08 2.44 8.18
C HIS A 512 -18.81 2.76 8.99
N TYR A 513 -17.83 1.86 8.94
CA TYR A 513 -16.82 1.70 9.99
C TYR A 513 -15.66 2.70 9.91
N LEU A 514 -14.92 2.84 11.01
CA LEU A 514 -13.64 3.57 11.10
C LEU A 514 -13.71 5.02 10.60
N ALA A 515 -14.76 5.76 10.98
CA ALA A 515 -15.00 7.14 10.58
C ALA A 515 -14.14 8.18 11.35
N ALA A 516 -12.94 7.80 11.79
CA ALA A 516 -12.04 8.57 12.64
C ALA A 516 -11.76 9.99 12.13
N GLY A 517 -11.61 10.14 10.82
CA GLY A 517 -11.40 11.42 10.17
C GLY A 517 -12.58 12.37 10.33
N GLY A 518 -13.80 11.86 10.14
CA GLY A 518 -15.00 12.66 10.35
C GLY A 518 -15.27 12.97 11.83
N GLN A 519 -14.88 12.06 12.74
CA GLN A 519 -14.94 12.27 14.19
C GLN A 519 -13.98 13.37 14.66
N LEU A 520 -12.74 13.36 14.15
CA LEU A 520 -11.73 14.38 14.45
C LEU A 520 -12.27 15.80 14.21
N PHE A 521 -13.00 15.99 13.11
CA PHE A 521 -13.62 17.27 12.73
C PHE A 521 -15.03 17.49 13.30
N GLY A 522 -15.57 16.54 14.07
CA GLY A 522 -16.91 16.61 14.66
C GLY A 522 -18.02 16.73 13.62
N LYS A 523 -18.02 15.85 12.60
CA LYS A 523 -18.96 15.91 11.46
C LYS A 523 -19.80 14.66 11.24
N THR A 524 -19.52 13.56 11.95
CA THR A 524 -20.08 12.25 11.63
C THR A 524 -21.30 11.86 12.45
N GLY A 525 -21.39 12.32 13.69
CA GLY A 525 -22.44 11.92 14.64
C GLY A 525 -23.83 12.47 14.33
N TYR A 526 -24.83 11.89 14.97
CA TYR A 526 -26.17 12.46 15.06
C TYR A 526 -26.19 13.50 16.20
N GLU A 527 -26.29 14.76 15.79
CA GLU A 527 -26.30 15.91 16.70
C GLU A 527 -27.74 16.34 17.02
N TYR A 528 -28.10 16.38 18.30
CA TYR A 528 -29.44 16.80 18.74
C TYR A 528 -29.62 18.32 18.63
N ALA A 529 -30.79 18.77 18.15
CA ALA A 529 -31.02 20.14 17.67
C ALA A 529 -30.79 21.26 18.72
N THR A 530 -30.97 20.98 20.01
CA THR A 530 -30.82 21.97 21.10
C THR A 530 -29.45 21.93 21.77
N ARG A 531 -28.53 21.11 21.26
CA ARG A 531 -27.22 20.86 21.85
C ARG A 531 -26.10 21.38 20.95
N SER A 532 -25.00 21.79 21.57
CA SER A 532 -23.78 22.19 20.85
C SER A 532 -22.76 21.06 20.88
N TYR A 533 -22.15 20.82 19.73
CA TYR A 533 -21.07 19.85 19.54
C TYR A 533 -19.75 20.52 19.13
N ALA A 534 -19.70 21.86 19.17
CA ALA A 534 -18.51 22.61 18.78
C ALA A 534 -17.30 22.25 19.67
N ASN A 535 -16.16 22.01 19.04
CA ASN A 535 -14.92 21.71 19.76
C ASN A 535 -14.59 22.83 20.77
N PRO A 536 -14.17 22.48 22.01
CA PRO A 536 -13.70 23.50 22.95
C PRO A 536 -12.46 24.20 22.39
N ALA A 537 -12.21 25.45 22.82
CA ALA A 537 -11.15 26.29 22.27
C ALA A 537 -9.74 25.66 22.35
N PHE A 538 -9.50 24.82 23.37
CA PHE A 538 -8.23 24.13 23.59
C PHE A 538 -8.13 22.79 22.87
N PHE A 539 -9.18 22.32 22.18
CA PHE A 539 -9.04 21.16 21.29
C PHE A 539 -8.11 21.49 20.13
N ALA A 540 -7.16 20.59 19.89
CA ALA A 540 -6.09 20.81 18.92
C ALA A 540 -5.69 19.57 18.13
N HIS A 541 -6.39 18.43 18.29
CA HIS A 541 -6.01 17.22 17.57
C HIS A 541 -6.20 17.37 16.05
N ASP A 542 -7.19 18.17 15.62
CA ASP A 542 -7.42 18.56 14.23
C ASP A 542 -6.30 19.45 13.65
N LYS A 543 -5.43 20.00 14.51
CA LYS A 543 -4.32 20.89 14.15
C LYS A 543 -2.96 20.19 14.17
N ILE A 544 -2.87 18.95 14.66
CA ILE A 544 -1.62 18.19 14.71
C ILE A 544 -1.02 18.10 13.31
N GLY A 545 0.32 18.16 13.21
CA GLY A 545 1.01 18.11 11.94
C GLY A 545 0.81 19.35 11.07
N THR A 546 0.39 20.48 11.65
CA THR A 546 0.23 21.77 10.97
C THR A 546 0.98 22.88 11.72
N ALA A 547 1.11 24.06 11.10
CA ALA A 547 1.70 25.23 11.74
C ALA A 547 0.94 25.68 13.01
N ALA A 548 -0.33 25.32 13.16
CA ALA A 548 -1.14 25.64 14.34
C ALA A 548 -0.86 24.74 15.55
N ALA A 549 -0.08 23.67 15.40
CA ALA A 549 0.43 22.82 16.49
C ALA A 549 1.94 22.56 16.30
N PRO A 550 2.81 23.56 16.61
CA PRO A 550 4.25 23.45 16.40
C PRO A 550 4.86 22.23 17.10
N GLY A 551 5.84 21.59 16.47
CA GLY A 551 6.54 20.44 17.05
C GLY A 551 5.80 19.10 16.93
N THR A 552 4.72 19.02 16.14
CA THR A 552 3.94 17.79 15.92
C THR A 552 4.02 17.25 14.47
N GLY A 553 4.98 17.76 13.69
CA GLY A 553 5.19 17.40 12.28
C GLY A 553 4.51 18.36 11.29
N SER A 554 4.45 17.98 10.01
CA SER A 554 3.96 18.83 8.91
C SER A 554 2.99 18.12 7.94
N ASN A 555 2.59 16.89 8.23
CA ASN A 555 1.78 16.05 7.32
C ASN A 555 0.34 15.86 7.80
N GLY A 556 -0.16 16.80 8.61
CA GLY A 556 -1.52 16.78 9.14
C GLY A 556 -1.74 15.82 10.31
N PRO A 557 -2.98 15.79 10.86
CA PRO A 557 -3.25 15.25 12.18
C PRO A 557 -3.21 13.73 12.26
N CYS A 558 -3.67 13.04 11.21
CA CYS A 558 -3.64 11.58 11.14
C CYS A 558 -2.19 11.09 11.08
N ALA A 559 -1.41 11.59 10.12
CA ALA A 559 -0.02 11.20 9.94
C ALA A 559 0.86 11.65 11.12
N GLY A 560 0.59 12.82 11.70
CA GLY A 560 1.34 13.33 12.85
C GLY A 560 1.29 12.40 14.07
N CYS A 561 0.19 11.68 14.28
CA CYS A 561 0.08 10.68 15.35
C CYS A 561 0.47 9.27 14.90
N HIS A 562 -0.09 8.81 13.78
CA HIS A 562 -0.01 7.40 13.38
C HIS A 562 1.28 7.04 12.63
N MET A 563 1.99 8.03 12.08
CA MET A 563 3.19 7.82 11.26
C MET A 563 4.47 8.38 11.91
N SER A 564 4.41 8.88 13.14
CA SER A 564 5.53 9.51 13.86
C SER A 564 6.29 8.55 14.79
N THR A 565 6.11 7.24 14.59
CA THR A 565 6.76 6.16 15.33
C THR A 565 7.87 5.51 14.48
N PRO A 566 8.84 4.79 15.10
CA PRO A 566 9.79 3.97 14.34
C PRO A 566 9.14 2.89 13.47
N ASN A 567 7.93 2.44 13.83
CA ASN A 567 7.14 1.45 13.10
C ASN A 567 5.96 2.12 12.39
N SER A 568 6.24 3.18 11.62
CA SER A 568 5.22 4.12 11.12
C SER A 568 4.10 3.46 10.30
N HIS A 569 4.40 2.37 9.58
CA HIS A 569 3.43 1.68 8.72
C HIS A 569 2.63 0.59 9.44
N SER A 570 2.74 0.51 10.78
CA SER A 570 1.78 -0.23 11.61
C SER A 570 0.49 0.57 11.79
N PHE A 571 0.56 1.88 11.54
CA PHE A 571 -0.52 2.86 11.73
C PHE A 571 -1.06 2.90 13.16
N LEU A 572 -0.27 2.47 14.15
CA LEU A 572 -0.65 2.52 15.56
C LEU A 572 0.22 3.56 16.30
N PRO A 573 -0.39 4.50 17.04
CA PRO A 573 0.34 5.48 17.83
C PRO A 573 0.82 4.92 19.18
N VAL A 574 0.46 3.66 19.48
CA VAL A 574 0.75 2.95 20.73
C VAL A 574 1.10 1.50 20.46
N THR A 575 1.78 0.86 21.42
CA THR A 575 1.90 -0.61 21.48
C THR A 575 0.91 -1.16 22.49
N LYS A 576 0.36 -2.34 22.20
CA LYS A 576 -0.56 -3.05 23.06
C LYS A 576 -0.06 -4.47 23.33
N ASP A 577 -0.38 -4.99 24.51
CA ASP A 577 -0.18 -6.41 24.82
C ASP A 577 -1.30 -7.29 24.23
N SER A 578 -1.25 -8.59 24.52
CA SER A 578 -2.27 -9.55 24.05
C SER A 578 -3.64 -9.37 24.69
N ALA A 579 -3.74 -8.66 25.83
CA ALA A 579 -5.01 -8.33 26.49
C ALA A 579 -5.60 -7.02 25.95
N GLY A 580 -4.83 -6.27 25.14
CA GLY A 580 -5.24 -4.99 24.55
C GLY A 580 -4.83 -3.76 25.36
N ALA A 581 -4.15 -3.95 26.50
CA ALA A 581 -3.67 -2.84 27.33
C ALA A 581 -2.52 -2.11 26.65
N VAL A 582 -2.49 -0.79 26.75
CA VAL A 582 -1.42 0.03 26.19
C VAL A 582 -0.15 -0.16 27.02
N THR A 583 0.92 -0.63 26.39
CA THR A 583 2.22 -0.86 27.05
C THR A 583 3.21 0.27 26.83
N ALA A 584 3.07 1.02 25.72
CA ALA A 584 3.88 2.20 25.46
C ALA A 584 3.19 3.14 24.46
N ILE A 585 3.41 4.44 24.65
CA ILE A 585 3.03 5.49 23.70
C ILE A 585 4.19 5.67 22.73
N THR A 586 4.01 5.25 21.49
CA THR A 586 5.08 5.25 20.47
C THR A 586 5.06 6.48 19.58
N SER A 587 3.92 7.18 19.51
CA SER A 587 3.80 8.48 18.84
C SER A 587 4.65 9.53 19.55
N THR A 588 5.49 10.22 18.78
CA THR A 588 6.30 11.32 19.30
C THR A 588 5.51 12.63 19.41
N ALA A 589 4.34 12.72 18.79
CA ALA A 589 3.50 13.93 18.81
C ALA A 589 2.81 14.18 20.15
N CYS A 590 2.47 13.12 20.91
CA CYS A 590 1.69 13.24 22.14
C CYS A 590 2.41 14.08 23.21
N ALA A 591 3.70 13.81 23.41
CA ALA A 591 4.52 14.45 24.45
C ALA A 591 4.69 15.97 24.26
N THR A 592 4.49 16.47 23.02
CA THR A 592 4.55 17.90 22.70
C THR A 592 3.46 18.71 23.41
N CYS A 593 2.29 18.11 23.64
CA CYS A 593 1.14 18.79 24.26
C CYS A 593 0.73 18.17 25.60
N HIS A 594 0.89 16.86 25.78
CA HIS A 594 0.51 16.14 26.99
C HIS A 594 1.68 16.06 27.97
N SER A 595 1.92 17.17 28.68
CA SER A 595 2.96 17.28 29.72
C SER A 595 2.39 17.90 31.01
N GLY A 596 3.17 17.81 32.10
CA GLY A 596 2.77 18.34 33.41
C GLY A 596 1.46 17.73 33.89
N THR A 597 0.48 18.56 34.22
CA THR A 597 -0.85 18.13 34.72
C THR A 597 -1.65 17.34 33.68
N PHE A 598 -1.33 17.47 32.39
CA PHE A 598 -1.99 16.74 31.29
C PHE A 598 -1.12 15.63 30.72
N ALA A 599 -0.10 15.18 31.47
CA ALA A 599 0.78 14.11 31.06
C ALA A 599 0.00 12.83 30.76
N LEU A 600 0.37 12.18 29.64
CA LEU A 600 -0.25 10.96 29.18
C LEU A 600 0.61 9.76 29.57
N THR A 601 0.01 8.73 30.18
CA THR A 601 0.69 7.47 30.51
C THR A 601 0.01 6.30 29.79
N PRO A 602 0.73 5.18 29.56
CA PRO A 602 0.12 3.96 29.03
C PRO A 602 -1.10 3.49 29.83
N GLU A 603 -1.01 3.54 31.17
CA GLU A 603 -2.09 3.16 32.06
C GLU A 603 -3.28 4.12 31.94
N GLY A 604 -3.03 5.43 31.86
CA GLY A 604 -4.07 6.45 31.70
C GLY A 604 -4.81 6.35 30.36
N LEU A 605 -4.10 6.04 29.28
CA LEU A 605 -4.73 5.78 27.97
C LEU A 605 -5.56 4.50 27.97
N THR A 606 -5.07 3.45 28.63
CA THR A 606 -5.81 2.20 28.79
C THR A 606 -7.10 2.45 29.57
N ALA A 607 -7.01 3.20 30.68
CA ALA A 607 -8.18 3.57 31.46
C ALA A 607 -9.19 4.41 30.64
N GLU A 608 -8.75 5.42 29.89
CA GLU A 608 -9.65 6.22 29.05
C GLU A 608 -10.31 5.39 27.93
N GLU A 609 -9.62 4.39 27.38
CA GLU A 609 -10.19 3.44 26.41
C GLU A 609 -11.26 2.54 27.06
N GLU A 610 -10.94 1.94 28.20
CA GLU A 610 -11.87 1.08 28.95
C GLU A 610 -13.11 1.83 29.41
N GLU A 611 -12.94 3.05 29.93
CA GLU A 611 -14.02 3.95 30.34
C GLU A 611 -14.89 4.38 29.15
N TYR A 612 -14.28 4.66 27.99
CA TYR A 612 -15.00 4.92 26.75
C TYR A 612 -15.85 3.73 26.32
N VAL A 613 -15.28 2.52 26.28
CA VAL A 613 -16.01 1.29 25.96
C VAL A 613 -17.16 1.08 26.96
N ALA A 614 -16.92 1.26 28.25
CA ALA A 614 -17.96 1.15 29.28
C ALA A 614 -19.11 2.14 29.06
N SER A 615 -18.83 3.36 28.61
CA SER A 615 -19.87 4.34 28.28
C SER A 615 -20.71 3.94 27.06
N LEU A 616 -20.12 3.23 26.09
CA LEU A 616 -20.85 2.63 24.98
C LEU A 616 -21.70 1.43 25.41
N GLU A 617 -21.21 0.62 26.35
CA GLU A 617 -22.01 -0.44 27.00
C GLU A 617 -23.23 0.16 27.72
N ALA A 618 -23.06 1.28 28.42
CA ALA A 618 -24.17 1.99 29.06
C ALA A 618 -25.19 2.51 28.05
N LEU A 619 -24.76 3.05 26.91
CA LEU A 619 -25.65 3.46 25.82
C LEU A 619 -26.40 2.28 25.20
N LYS A 620 -25.72 1.15 24.97
CA LYS A 620 -26.38 -0.09 24.52
C LYS A 620 -27.42 -0.58 25.52
N ALA A 621 -27.11 -0.55 26.82
CA ALA A 621 -28.06 -0.94 27.86
C ALA A 621 -29.28 0.01 27.92
N ALA A 622 -29.08 1.31 27.70
CA ALA A 622 -30.16 2.29 27.62
C ALA A 622 -31.07 2.05 26.40
N LEU A 623 -30.49 1.73 25.24
CA LEU A 623 -31.21 1.30 24.03
C LEU A 623 -31.99 -0.01 24.27
N ALA A 624 -31.37 -1.00 24.91
CA ALA A 624 -32.01 -2.26 25.27
C ALA A 624 -33.21 -2.05 26.22
N GLY A 625 -33.12 -1.05 27.13
CA GLY A 625 -34.25 -0.62 27.95
C GLY A 625 -35.46 -0.08 27.16
N LYS A 626 -35.30 0.18 25.86
CA LYS A 626 -36.36 0.54 24.91
C LYS A 626 -36.62 -0.56 23.87
N GLY A 627 -36.13 -1.78 24.11
CA GLY A 627 -36.30 -2.94 23.23
C GLY A 627 -35.42 -2.93 21.99
N ILE A 628 -34.37 -2.11 21.97
CA ILE A 628 -33.41 -1.99 20.85
C ILE A 628 -32.11 -2.68 21.24
N LEU A 629 -31.91 -3.92 20.78
CA LEU A 629 -30.70 -4.70 21.06
C LEU A 629 -29.63 -4.43 20.01
N PHE A 630 -28.41 -4.14 20.45
CA PHE A 630 -27.25 -4.09 19.57
C PHE A 630 -26.57 -5.46 19.47
N PHE A 631 -26.22 -5.87 18.26
CA PHE A 631 -25.29 -6.96 18.02
C PHE A 631 -24.34 -6.60 16.88
N ASN A 632 -23.07 -7.03 16.96
CA ASN A 632 -22.04 -6.68 15.98
C ASN A 632 -22.15 -7.50 14.68
N ALA A 633 -23.34 -7.53 14.08
CA ALA A 633 -23.60 -8.05 12.76
C ALA A 633 -24.79 -7.32 12.14
N HIS A 634 -24.74 -7.10 10.84
CA HIS A 634 -25.84 -6.47 10.11
C HIS A 634 -27.18 -7.23 10.34
N PRO A 635 -28.30 -6.53 10.65
CA PRO A 635 -28.53 -5.07 10.60
C PRO A 635 -28.19 -4.25 11.85
N TYR A 636 -27.40 -4.80 12.76
CA TYR A 636 -26.88 -4.20 14.00
C TYR A 636 -27.88 -4.01 15.12
N PHE A 637 -29.13 -3.68 14.79
CA PHE A 637 -30.18 -3.47 15.77
C PHE A 637 -31.32 -4.45 15.58
N TYR A 638 -31.73 -5.09 16.68
CA TYR A 638 -32.72 -6.16 16.74
C TYR A 638 -33.76 -5.85 17.81
N ILE A 639 -34.92 -6.48 17.70
CA ILE A 639 -35.99 -6.36 18.68
C ILE A 639 -35.67 -7.27 19.87
N ASP A 640 -35.75 -6.72 21.09
CA ASP A 640 -35.76 -7.50 22.33
C ASP A 640 -37.13 -8.15 22.53
N THR A 641 -37.28 -9.39 22.10
CA THR A 641 -38.56 -10.12 22.09
C THR A 641 -38.94 -10.65 23.47
N ASN A 642 -37.97 -10.89 24.34
CA ASN A 642 -38.19 -11.44 25.68
C ASN A 642 -37.96 -10.41 26.81
N SER A 643 -37.55 -9.19 26.45
CA SER A 643 -37.32 -8.06 27.35
C SER A 643 -36.22 -8.30 28.40
N ASN A 644 -35.26 -9.18 28.11
CA ASN A 644 -34.14 -9.47 29.03
C ASN A 644 -32.93 -8.54 28.82
N GLY A 645 -32.94 -7.71 27.77
CA GLY A 645 -31.85 -6.79 27.43
C GLY A 645 -30.57 -7.47 26.91
N ILE A 646 -30.64 -8.73 26.51
CA ILE A 646 -29.53 -9.56 26.02
C ILE A 646 -29.82 -9.95 24.57
N ALA A 647 -28.84 -9.81 23.68
CA ALA A 647 -28.98 -10.30 22.31
C ALA A 647 -28.90 -11.84 22.27
N ASP A 648 -30.05 -12.51 22.32
CA ASP A 648 -30.12 -13.96 22.28
C ASP A 648 -29.97 -14.52 20.85
N PRO A 649 -29.41 -15.73 20.65
CA PRO A 649 -29.24 -16.32 19.31
C PRO A 649 -30.53 -16.40 18.46
N GLY A 650 -31.71 -16.49 19.09
CA GLY A 650 -32.99 -16.47 18.39
C GLY A 650 -33.44 -15.07 17.92
N GLU A 651 -32.89 -14.02 18.51
CA GLU A 651 -33.22 -12.62 18.22
C GLU A 651 -32.23 -12.00 17.22
N ILE A 652 -31.00 -12.51 17.16
CA ILE A 652 -29.95 -12.10 16.23
C ILE A 652 -30.17 -12.78 14.86
N VAL A 653 -31.35 -12.57 14.30
CA VAL A 653 -31.73 -13.05 12.95
C VAL A 653 -32.24 -11.87 12.14
N SER A 654 -31.91 -11.81 10.85
CA SER A 654 -32.23 -10.64 10.01
C SER A 654 -33.72 -10.32 9.95
N SER A 655 -34.60 -11.30 10.15
CA SER A 655 -36.06 -11.10 10.22
C SER A 655 -36.53 -10.39 11.49
N ASN A 656 -35.70 -10.32 12.52
CA ASN A 656 -35.97 -9.65 13.80
C ASN A 656 -35.26 -8.28 13.89
N ALA A 657 -34.91 -7.70 12.74
CA ALA A 657 -34.33 -6.36 12.67
C ALA A 657 -35.25 -5.33 13.35
N PHE A 658 -34.66 -4.42 14.11
CA PHE A 658 -35.39 -3.29 14.67
C PHE A 658 -35.62 -2.24 13.57
N THR A 659 -36.89 -1.98 13.24
CA THR A 659 -37.28 -1.04 12.19
C THR A 659 -38.26 0.03 12.63
N ASN A 660 -39.01 -0.19 13.72
CA ASN A 660 -40.06 0.73 14.17
C ASN A 660 -39.52 1.78 15.16
N TRP A 661 -38.79 2.77 14.66
CA TRP A 661 -38.18 3.84 15.46
C TRP A 661 -39.23 4.79 16.06
N ALA A 662 -40.33 5.03 15.34
CA ALA A 662 -41.45 5.83 15.83
C ALA A 662 -42.21 5.14 16.98
N GLY A 663 -42.08 3.82 17.13
CA GLY A 663 -42.71 3.07 18.22
C GLY A 663 -42.22 3.45 19.61
N VAL A 664 -41.04 4.05 19.74
CA VAL A 664 -40.43 4.38 21.05
C VAL A 664 -41.01 5.67 21.64
N TYR A 665 -40.98 6.78 20.88
CA TYR A 665 -41.44 8.10 21.35
C TYR A 665 -42.37 8.83 20.35
N GLY A 666 -42.90 8.11 19.36
CA GLY A 666 -43.78 8.65 18.34
C GLY A 666 -43.06 9.21 17.11
N LEU A 667 -43.86 9.52 16.09
CA LEU A 667 -43.38 9.99 14.78
C LEU A 667 -42.61 11.32 14.83
N ALA A 668 -42.82 12.15 15.85
CA ALA A 668 -42.07 13.41 15.97
C ALA A 668 -40.59 13.18 16.33
N LEU A 669 -40.26 12.05 16.95
CA LEU A 669 -38.96 11.81 17.59
C LEU A 669 -38.24 10.57 17.04
N TRP A 670 -38.77 9.89 16.02
CA TRP A 670 -38.17 8.66 15.50
C TRP A 670 -36.72 8.84 15.01
N LYS A 671 -36.39 10.02 14.47
CA LYS A 671 -35.03 10.37 14.02
C LYS A 671 -34.04 10.44 15.18
N ASP A 672 -34.48 10.98 16.31
CA ASP A 672 -33.68 11.10 17.52
C ASP A 672 -33.44 9.73 18.17
N VAL A 673 -34.42 8.82 18.07
CA VAL A 673 -34.27 7.41 18.50
C VAL A 673 -33.27 6.68 17.61
N MET A 674 -33.42 6.77 16.28
CA MET A 674 -32.43 6.22 15.35
C MET A 674 -31.06 6.88 15.53
N GLY A 675 -31.02 8.17 15.86
CA GLY A 675 -29.81 8.94 16.14
C GLY A 675 -29.01 8.40 17.33
N ALA A 676 -29.69 7.99 18.41
CA ALA A 676 -29.04 7.34 19.54
C ALA A 676 -28.38 6.00 19.14
N ALA A 677 -29.11 5.17 18.40
CA ALA A 677 -28.58 3.91 17.86
C ALA A 677 -27.43 4.16 16.85
N PHE A 678 -27.55 5.20 16.03
CA PHE A 678 -26.53 5.61 15.07
C PHE A 678 -25.24 6.00 15.76
N ASN A 679 -25.32 6.83 16.81
CA ASN A 679 -24.16 7.24 17.61
C ASN A 679 -23.49 6.04 18.28
N ALA A 680 -24.27 5.09 18.83
CA ALA A 680 -23.74 3.85 19.39
C ALA A 680 -22.94 3.06 18.33
N ASN A 681 -23.57 2.75 17.19
CA ASN A 681 -22.93 1.97 16.13
C ASN A 681 -21.69 2.68 15.56
N LEU A 682 -21.76 4.00 15.36
CA LEU A 682 -20.66 4.80 14.85
C LEU A 682 -19.43 4.77 15.77
N LEU A 683 -19.64 4.94 17.07
CA LEU A 683 -18.56 5.02 18.06
C LEU A 683 -18.02 3.64 18.44
N ILE A 684 -18.84 2.59 18.48
CA ILE A 684 -18.38 1.19 18.62
C ILE A 684 -17.41 0.81 17.49
N HIS A 685 -17.61 1.35 16.30
CA HIS A 685 -16.75 1.12 15.14
C HIS A 685 -15.66 2.19 14.93
N ASP A 686 -15.43 3.07 15.92
CA ASP A 686 -14.25 3.93 16.01
C ASP A 686 -13.51 3.65 17.33
N PRO A 687 -12.67 2.59 17.40
CA PRO A 687 -11.99 2.21 18.64
C PRO A 687 -11.06 3.31 19.18
N GLY A 688 -10.66 4.28 18.34
CA GLY A 688 -9.87 5.45 18.76
C GLY A 688 -10.70 6.67 19.12
N GLY A 689 -12.03 6.58 19.20
CA GLY A 689 -12.93 7.73 19.40
C GLY A 689 -12.67 8.52 20.69
N TYR A 690 -12.11 7.86 21.70
CA TYR A 690 -11.65 8.49 22.95
C TYR A 690 -10.41 9.38 22.77
N ALA A 691 -9.65 9.18 21.70
CA ALA A 691 -8.46 9.97 21.36
C ALA A 691 -8.72 10.92 20.19
N HIS A 692 -9.43 10.50 19.14
CA HIS A 692 -9.67 11.31 17.94
C HIS A 692 -10.37 12.62 18.27
N ASN A 693 -11.50 12.55 19.00
CA ASN A 693 -12.18 13.73 19.53
C ASN A 693 -13.01 13.36 20.77
N ARG A 694 -12.34 13.29 21.93
CA ARG A 694 -12.98 12.90 23.21
C ARG A 694 -14.22 13.71 23.55
N PHE A 695 -14.23 15.01 23.23
CA PHE A 695 -15.34 15.90 23.59
C PHE A 695 -16.56 15.61 22.74
N TYR A 696 -16.35 15.43 21.43
CA TYR A 696 -17.42 15.07 20.52
C TYR A 696 -18.00 13.69 20.86
N SER A 697 -17.14 12.68 21.05
CA SER A 697 -17.56 11.33 21.46
C SER A 697 -18.35 11.35 22.76
N LYS A 698 -17.86 12.01 23.81
CA LYS A 698 -18.57 12.11 25.10
C LYS A 698 -19.93 12.78 24.95
N ARG A 699 -20.04 13.87 24.18
CA ARG A 699 -21.32 14.58 23.96
C ARG A 699 -22.33 13.74 23.21
N LEU A 700 -21.90 13.01 22.17
CA LEU A 700 -22.77 12.09 21.44
C LEU A 700 -23.31 11.00 22.36
N ILE A 701 -22.45 10.36 23.16
CA ILE A 701 -22.86 9.31 24.10
C ILE A 701 -23.79 9.89 25.17
N TRP A 702 -23.41 11.03 25.77
CA TRP A 702 -24.20 11.73 26.79
C TRP A 702 -25.61 12.01 26.30
N ASP A 703 -25.74 12.72 25.17
CA ASP A 703 -27.04 13.15 24.67
C ASP A 703 -27.87 11.96 24.16
N SER A 704 -27.21 10.91 23.67
CA SER A 704 -27.91 9.68 23.27
C SER A 704 -28.49 8.94 24.47
N ILE A 705 -27.77 8.87 25.60
CA ILE A 705 -28.26 8.27 26.85
C ILE A 705 -29.37 9.13 27.46
N ASP A 706 -29.16 10.45 27.56
CA ASP A 706 -30.12 11.45 28.07
C ASP A 706 -31.45 11.31 27.30
N PHE A 707 -31.39 11.41 25.98
CA PHE A 707 -32.58 11.30 25.14
C PHE A 707 -33.23 9.91 25.18
N ILE A 708 -32.46 8.84 25.03
CA ILE A 708 -33.08 7.51 24.90
C ILE A 708 -33.76 7.07 26.20
N TYR A 709 -33.37 7.62 27.35
CA TYR A 709 -33.93 7.28 28.64
C TYR A 709 -35.42 7.61 28.77
N ASP A 710 -35.83 8.83 28.43
CA ASP A 710 -37.21 9.30 28.60
C ASP A 710 -37.77 10.14 27.42
N GLY A 711 -36.99 10.35 26.36
CA GLY A 711 -37.35 11.13 25.20
C GLY A 711 -37.07 12.63 25.34
N VAL A 712 -36.42 13.06 26.43
CA VAL A 712 -36.13 14.46 26.75
C VAL A 712 -34.63 14.66 26.97
N LEU A 713 -34.12 15.83 26.62
CA LEU A 713 -32.74 16.22 26.89
C LEU A 713 -32.68 17.09 28.16
N ASN A 714 -32.55 16.47 29.33
CA ASN A 714 -32.67 17.12 30.64
C ASN A 714 -31.39 16.97 31.52
N ASN A 715 -30.37 16.27 31.03
CA ASN A 715 -29.10 15.92 31.67
C ASN A 715 -29.20 14.91 32.84
N ASP A 716 -30.14 13.97 32.80
CA ASP A 716 -30.32 12.94 33.83
C ASP A 716 -29.49 11.65 33.60
N VAL A 717 -28.44 11.73 32.77
CA VAL A 717 -27.59 10.60 32.35
C VAL A 717 -27.12 9.70 33.50
N ALA A 718 -26.76 10.26 34.66
CA ALA A 718 -26.37 9.44 35.81
C ALA A 718 -27.52 8.54 36.31
N ALA A 719 -28.74 9.10 36.38
CA ALA A 719 -29.94 8.35 36.75
C ALA A 719 -30.32 7.35 35.65
N ALA A 720 -30.19 7.72 34.38
CA ALA A 720 -30.41 6.83 33.24
C ALA A 720 -29.51 5.59 33.28
N ILE A 721 -28.23 5.75 33.65
CA ILE A 721 -27.26 4.67 33.84
C ILE A 721 -27.63 3.80 35.05
N ASP A 722 -27.92 4.41 36.19
CA ASP A 722 -28.27 3.68 37.42
C ASP A 722 -29.59 2.88 37.27
N ALA A 723 -30.51 3.36 36.43
CA ALA A 723 -31.71 2.63 36.06
C ALA A 723 -31.39 1.33 35.30
N GLN A 724 -30.34 1.29 34.47
CA GLN A 724 -29.92 0.07 33.77
C GLN A 724 -29.28 -0.95 34.70
N VAL A 725 -28.57 -0.49 35.74
CA VAL A 725 -28.06 -1.36 36.81
C VAL A 725 -29.21 -1.99 37.59
N THR A 726 -30.19 -1.18 37.97
CA THR A 726 -31.39 -1.65 38.69
C THR A 726 -32.16 -2.69 37.85
N ALA A 727 -32.21 -2.49 36.53
CA ALA A 727 -32.84 -3.41 35.60
C ALA A 727 -31.94 -4.57 35.17
N THR A 728 -30.76 -4.75 35.78
CA THR A 728 -29.80 -5.83 35.50
C THR A 728 -29.31 -5.91 34.04
N ARG A 729 -29.43 -4.82 33.28
CA ARG A 729 -28.91 -4.70 31.90
C ARG A 729 -27.47 -4.20 31.83
N LEU A 730 -26.94 -3.71 32.95
CA LEU A 730 -25.58 -3.20 33.08
C LEU A 730 -25.05 -3.56 34.47
N ASP A 731 -23.81 -4.04 34.57
CA ASP A 731 -23.20 -4.29 35.87
C ASP A 731 -22.70 -2.99 36.52
N SER A 732 -22.53 -3.00 37.85
CA SER A 732 -22.15 -1.81 38.61
C SER A 732 -20.73 -1.31 38.32
N ALA A 733 -19.81 -2.18 37.90
CA ALA A 733 -18.44 -1.76 37.59
C ALA A 733 -18.42 -1.01 36.25
N THR A 734 -19.09 -1.55 35.23
CA THR A 734 -19.24 -0.88 33.93
C THR A 734 -20.01 0.44 34.08
N ALA A 735 -21.06 0.49 34.89
CA ALA A 735 -21.77 1.74 35.19
C ALA A 735 -20.88 2.81 35.85
N THR A 736 -19.97 2.39 36.74
CA THR A 736 -19.02 3.29 37.40
C THR A 736 -18.01 3.84 36.40
N ALA A 737 -17.42 2.98 35.56
CA ALA A 737 -16.48 3.39 34.51
C ALA A 737 -17.15 4.29 33.45
N ALA A 738 -18.38 3.99 33.04
CA ALA A 738 -19.16 4.84 32.13
C ALA A 738 -19.37 6.26 32.69
N LYS A 739 -19.73 6.37 33.97
CA LYS A 739 -19.88 7.67 34.64
C LYS A 739 -18.55 8.40 34.82
N ALA A 740 -17.45 7.68 35.05
CA ALA A 740 -16.11 8.26 35.08
C ALA A 740 -15.75 8.89 33.72
N TYR A 741 -16.00 8.18 32.62
CA TYR A 741 -15.79 8.69 31.27
C TYR A 741 -16.60 9.96 31.01
N LEU A 742 -17.92 9.90 31.24
CA LEU A 742 -18.86 10.96 30.87
C LEU A 742 -18.75 12.18 31.78
N GLY A 743 -18.27 11.99 33.01
CA GLY A 743 -18.21 13.02 34.04
C GLY A 743 -19.57 13.28 34.69
N THR A 744 -19.62 14.30 35.56
CA THR A 744 -20.83 14.65 36.32
C THR A 744 -21.74 15.64 35.59
N THR A 745 -21.28 16.23 34.50
CA THR A 745 -22.00 17.23 33.70
C THR A 745 -21.66 17.03 32.23
N ARG A 746 -22.60 17.35 31.34
CA ARG A 746 -22.39 17.31 29.89
C ARG A 746 -21.09 18.02 29.49
N PRO A 747 -20.12 17.31 28.86
CA PRO A 747 -18.82 17.87 28.49
C PRO A 747 -18.86 18.97 27.42
#